data_AF-A0A0V0UTX3-F1
#
_entry.id   AF-A0A0V0UTX3-F1
#
_cell.length_a   1.000
_cell.length_b   1.000
_cell.length_c   1.000
_cell.angle_alpha   90.00
_cell.angle_beta   90.00
_cell.angle_gamma   90.00
#
_symmetry.space_group_name_H-M   'P 1'
#
loop_
_entity.id
_entity.type
_entity.pdbx_description
1 polymer ?
#
loop_
_entity_poly.entity_id
_entity_poly.type
_entity_poly.pdbx_seq_one_letter_code
_entity_poly.pdbx_strand_id
1 'polypeptide(L)'
;MLKEGAQEENVNFIDNRRHCSHKRKGIFGETEKNEQQSCPYLFCELWIKYEETVAASRARWSKPHIPLLNQHSLHSLKIHLTKGIFLPNCEAITFNDVIEIIINEWKKNNLLESPNDRMVKDLFVFPKCHVSSKPLGFRNCMQPLKSDSYEFDHHGEEYPSIEPLSKSEQKSIVYNKTLHEKLPSDTCAAVMFVGKSRFVNKPVSAFVRLKLASHMPSVCEMNLPVSYIFVLLAPEYHVNDLAHVGRCLASLLTDPAYVKHFRTANSGNELAESIDAFMEKALIIPPNKWPYEVKLHAEKVQLIDEISNNRKDSNENHKEDLEGLCYTGRIFGGLVDDVKRRLWFYKDDFMDAFVDFSAMSQVLASAMFIFLTNLANIIIFGAVMGHMLDNQMGVIECILSGCISGIAFSLLSGQPLNILSATGPVLIFESLFYKLCSMWGWNFLASRGWLSFWSSVIILLFVATDGSFLVAYITRFTEDLFATLIAIIFIVESVQSMVKIAVENPITYEPDEIFKQPPCQCIMQRGTNETTIHVVQNITSKGECNLLGGVPEGIRCNFHPDVFLFSFVLFISAFLIMFGFKLLKNSNLFPKRIRELLTNFSALISIAVTTMVKEFVGLKVPELVVPSKFQPSFERSWYVDWTNVQHWWIGLICFVPAILLTILLVMDQQITAVIINRKENKLKKGYGYHLDLLVISVLMLICGLFGLPFFVASTVLSIGHVQSLRMESPSRAPGDKPIFTGIREQRVSSFLAHLLIGISLFLTMLVQMVPLPALLGVFLYLGISCMEDQQFVHRILLFFSPVKHQPEFAFLQSVPLLRVHFYTAIQIAAFLLLCIVKYTKEISMLFPLMLFFMVLLRKLLGRLFTVRELRALDDQLPTWSELTGCHSH
;
A
#
# COMPACT_ATOMS: atom_id res chain seq x y z
N MET A 1 18.06 -24.38 -25.80
CA MET A 1 19.12 -23.65 -26.53
C MET A 1 18.51 -23.30 -27.89
N LEU A 2 18.13 -22.08 -28.27
CA LEU A 2 18.48 -20.72 -27.86
C LEU A 2 17.24 -19.97 -27.35
N LYS A 3 17.31 -19.46 -26.11
CA LYS A 3 16.46 -18.36 -25.62
C LYS A 3 17.30 -17.10 -25.86
N GLU A 4 17.09 -16.41 -26.97
CA GLU A 4 17.60 -15.04 -27.10
C GLU A 4 16.70 -14.16 -26.23
N GLY A 5 17.28 -13.69 -25.12
CA GLY A 5 16.65 -12.74 -24.22
C GLY A 5 16.44 -11.41 -24.93
N ALA A 6 15.18 -11.06 -25.16
CA ALA A 6 14.80 -9.72 -25.55
C ALA A 6 15.02 -8.77 -24.36
N GLN A 7 16.18 -8.09 -24.32
CA GLN A 7 16.39 -6.94 -23.43
C GLN A 7 15.60 -5.74 -23.97
N GLU A 8 14.66 -5.25 -23.15
CA GLU A 8 13.85 -4.06 -23.38
C GLU A 8 14.70 -2.78 -23.23
N GLU A 9 15.40 -2.38 -24.29
CA GLU A 9 16.04 -1.05 -24.33
C GLU A 9 15.00 0.05 -24.66
N ASN A 10 14.58 0.80 -23.65
CA ASN A 10 13.68 1.93 -23.85
C ASN A 10 14.45 3.09 -24.51
N VAL A 11 13.85 3.70 -25.53
CA VAL A 11 14.51 4.79 -26.25
C VAL A 11 13.74 6.09 -26.01
N ASN A 12 14.39 7.07 -25.35
CA ASN A 12 13.76 8.30 -24.86
C ASN A 12 14.39 9.52 -25.53
N PHE A 13 13.56 10.40 -26.09
CA PHE A 13 13.95 11.29 -27.20
C PHE A 13 13.54 12.76 -27.06
N ILE A 14 14.17 13.57 -27.93
CA ILE A 14 14.39 15.01 -27.83
C ILE A 14 13.99 15.71 -29.15
N ASP A 15 13.27 16.84 -29.07
CA ASP A 15 12.94 17.72 -30.21
C ASP A 15 13.64 19.10 -30.08
N ASN A 16 14.44 19.47 -31.08
CA ASN A 16 15.02 20.81 -31.24
C ASN A 16 14.19 21.63 -32.24
N ARG A 17 13.57 22.75 -31.80
CA ARG A 17 12.82 23.68 -32.67
C ARG A 17 13.46 25.07 -32.73
N ARG A 18 13.22 25.80 -33.84
CA ARG A 18 13.21 27.27 -33.88
C ARG A 18 11.82 27.79 -33.53
N HIS A 19 11.74 28.83 -32.71
CA HIS A 19 10.49 29.59 -32.52
C HIS A 19 10.67 31.03 -32.99
N CYS A 20 10.01 31.37 -34.10
CA CYS A 20 9.59 32.75 -34.39
C CYS A 20 8.08 32.75 -34.40
N SER A 21 7.46 33.25 -33.34
CA SER A 21 6.04 33.61 -33.33
C SER A 21 5.77 34.64 -32.24
N HIS A 22 5.63 35.90 -32.65
CA HIS A 22 4.38 36.62 -32.39
C HIS A 22 4.16 37.77 -33.38
N LYS A 23 2.92 37.82 -33.86
CA LYS A 23 2.26 38.91 -34.60
C LYS A 23 2.65 40.31 -34.08
N ARG A 24 3.24 41.14 -34.94
CA ARG A 24 2.93 42.58 -35.02
C ARG A 24 2.77 42.97 -36.51
N LYS A 25 1.74 43.76 -36.77
CA LYS A 25 1.35 44.30 -38.08
C LYS A 25 2.46 45.21 -38.64
N GLY A 26 2.64 45.18 -39.95
CA GLY A 26 3.07 46.34 -40.74
C GLY A 26 4.56 46.43 -41.10
N ILE A 27 4.82 46.21 -42.39
CA ILE A 27 5.61 47.07 -43.31
C ILE A 27 7.14 47.19 -43.08
N PHE A 28 7.86 46.90 -44.17
CA PHE A 28 9.25 47.32 -44.43
C PHE A 28 9.38 48.85 -44.28
N GLY A 29 10.33 49.30 -43.46
CA GLY A 29 10.78 50.68 -43.35
C GLY A 29 12.18 50.70 -42.74
N GLU A 30 13.00 51.64 -43.21
CA GLU A 30 14.46 51.72 -43.05
C GLU A 30 15.01 51.67 -41.62
N THR A 31 16.26 51.21 -41.55
CA THR A 31 17.31 51.52 -40.56
C THR A 31 16.89 51.68 -39.10
N GLU A 32 17.14 50.66 -38.29
CA GLU A 32 17.56 50.87 -36.92
C GLU A 32 18.43 49.71 -36.42
N LYS A 33 19.61 50.06 -35.94
CA LYS A 33 20.51 49.22 -35.14
C LYS A 33 19.72 48.49 -34.06
N ASN A 34 19.57 47.18 -34.15
CA ASN A 34 19.44 46.27 -33.00
C ASN A 34 19.59 44.81 -33.45
N GLU A 35 20.82 44.44 -33.74
CA GLU A 35 21.28 43.05 -33.85
C GLU A 35 21.32 42.39 -32.46
N GLN A 36 20.17 41.99 -31.90
CA GLN A 36 20.16 41.17 -30.68
C GLN A 36 18.96 40.21 -30.69
N GLN A 37 19.18 38.96 -31.10
CA GLN A 37 18.50 37.70 -30.66
C GLN A 37 18.38 36.68 -31.81
N SER A 38 19.14 35.58 -31.77
CA SER A 38 18.66 34.24 -32.19
C SER A 38 19.69 33.13 -31.95
N CYS A 39 19.44 32.25 -30.96
CA CYS A 39 19.94 30.87 -31.02
C CYS A 39 19.17 30.16 -32.14
N PRO A 40 19.81 29.46 -33.09
CA PRO A 40 19.12 28.80 -34.18
C PRO A 40 18.50 27.45 -33.80
N TYR A 41 18.82 26.85 -32.64
CA TYR A 41 18.21 25.62 -32.14
C TYR A 41 17.87 25.75 -30.65
N LEU A 42 16.61 25.53 -30.31
CA LEU A 42 16.10 25.53 -28.93
C LEU A 42 15.53 24.16 -28.59
N PHE A 43 15.91 23.64 -27.44
CA PHE A 43 15.35 22.43 -26.88
C PHE A 43 13.95 22.70 -26.33
N CYS A 44 12.91 22.05 -26.86
CA CYS A 44 11.53 22.43 -26.58
C CYS A 44 10.71 21.36 -25.86
N GLU A 45 10.93 20.08 -26.19
CA GLU A 45 10.09 18.96 -25.76
C GLU A 45 10.96 17.72 -25.47
N LEU A 46 10.57 16.95 -24.45
CA LEU A 46 11.23 15.74 -23.97
C LEU A 46 10.18 14.63 -23.77
N TRP A 47 10.52 13.39 -24.12
CA TRP A 47 9.65 12.23 -23.89
C TRP A 47 10.35 11.19 -23.01
N ILE A 48 9.72 10.90 -21.87
CA ILE A 48 10.09 9.81 -20.96
C ILE A 48 8.80 9.10 -20.59
N LYS A 49 8.35 8.16 -21.43
CA LYS A 49 7.02 7.52 -21.42
C LYS A 49 5.84 8.49 -21.65
N TYR A 50 5.93 9.72 -21.14
CA TYR A 50 5.02 10.85 -21.37
C TYR A 50 5.80 12.07 -21.88
N GLU A 51 5.08 13.02 -22.46
CA GLU A 51 5.62 14.28 -22.97
C GLU A 51 5.82 15.31 -21.84
N GLU A 52 6.96 15.98 -21.84
CA GLU A 52 7.25 17.17 -21.04
C GLU A 52 7.67 18.32 -21.97
N THR A 53 7.06 19.48 -21.81
CA THR A 53 7.37 20.68 -22.63
C THR A 53 8.09 21.71 -21.76
N VAL A 54 8.99 22.51 -22.31
CA VAL A 54 9.61 23.62 -21.58
C VAL A 54 8.56 24.69 -21.25
N ALA A 55 8.48 25.11 -19.98
CA ALA A 55 7.57 26.16 -19.54
C ALA A 55 7.91 27.52 -20.17
N ALA A 56 6.92 28.42 -20.30
CA ALA A 56 7.09 29.74 -20.92
C ALA A 56 8.23 30.60 -20.32
N SER A 57 8.57 30.37 -19.04
CA SER A 57 9.69 31.02 -18.35
C SER A 57 11.08 30.47 -18.71
N ARG A 58 11.18 29.46 -19.58
CA ARG A 58 12.41 28.81 -20.07
C ARG A 58 13.35 28.23 -19.01
N ALA A 59 12.87 28.10 -17.76
CA ALA A 59 13.68 27.67 -16.62
C ALA A 59 13.28 26.30 -16.04
N ARG A 60 12.23 25.66 -16.57
CA ARG A 60 11.69 24.40 -16.02
C ARG A 60 10.90 23.59 -17.04
N TRP A 61 10.97 22.26 -16.92
CA TRP A 61 10.08 21.29 -17.56
C TRP A 61 8.64 21.36 -17.01
N SER A 62 7.64 21.18 -17.88
CA SER A 62 6.23 21.08 -17.49
C SER A 62 5.95 19.77 -16.77
N LYS A 63 4.77 19.64 -16.15
CA LYS A 63 4.31 18.33 -15.70
C LYS A 63 4.20 17.36 -16.90
N PRO A 64 4.47 16.07 -16.70
CA PRO A 64 4.31 15.03 -17.71
C PRO A 64 2.84 14.92 -18.12
N HIS A 65 2.62 14.77 -19.42
CA HIS A 65 1.30 14.69 -20.04
C HIS A 65 1.32 13.79 -21.27
N ILE A 66 0.14 13.32 -21.67
CA ILE A 66 0.00 12.42 -22.81
C ILE A 66 0.17 13.22 -24.12
N PRO A 67 0.96 12.73 -25.08
CA PRO A 67 1.08 13.39 -26.36
C PRO A 67 -0.20 13.22 -27.18
N LEU A 68 -0.95 14.31 -27.35
CA LEU A 68 -1.97 14.43 -28.39
C LEU A 68 -1.28 14.50 -29.77
N LEU A 69 -1.64 13.59 -30.67
CA LEU A 69 -1.09 13.51 -32.02
C LEU A 69 -2.15 13.93 -33.03
N ASN A 70 -1.76 14.78 -33.99
CA ASN A 70 -2.63 15.16 -35.09
C ASN A 70 -2.50 14.13 -36.23
N GLN A 71 -3.63 13.62 -36.72
CA GLN A 71 -3.68 12.71 -37.86
C GLN A 71 -2.99 13.29 -39.11
N HIS A 72 -3.13 14.60 -39.35
CA HIS A 72 -2.45 15.26 -40.48
C HIS A 72 -0.93 15.23 -40.36
N SER A 73 -0.42 15.34 -39.12
CA SER A 73 1.02 15.29 -38.83
C SER A 73 1.56 13.86 -38.92
N LEU A 74 0.79 12.84 -38.54
CA LEU A 74 1.11 11.43 -38.76
C LEU A 74 1.18 11.10 -40.25
N HIS A 75 0.21 11.57 -41.04
CA HIS A 75 0.24 11.41 -42.49
C HIS A 75 1.43 12.15 -43.13
N SER A 76 1.75 13.34 -42.64
CA SER A 76 2.93 14.09 -43.08
C SER A 76 4.23 13.34 -42.74
N LEU A 77 4.33 12.75 -41.55
CA LEU A 77 5.45 11.90 -41.15
C LEU A 77 5.61 10.71 -42.10
N LYS A 78 4.51 10.04 -42.44
CA LYS A 78 4.49 8.94 -43.41
C LYS A 78 5.06 9.36 -44.76
N ILE A 79 4.68 10.54 -45.27
CA ILE A 79 5.23 11.08 -46.51
C ILE A 79 6.74 11.34 -46.37
N HIS A 80 7.19 11.87 -45.23
CA HIS A 80 8.60 12.17 -44.99
C HIS A 80 9.47 10.93 -44.78
N LEU A 81 8.92 9.81 -44.31
CA LEU A 81 9.64 8.53 -44.21
C LEU A 81 9.69 7.78 -45.54
N THR A 82 8.66 7.89 -46.37
CA THR A 82 8.62 7.23 -47.70
C THR A 82 9.42 7.98 -48.77
N LYS A 83 9.36 9.32 -48.78
CA LYS A 83 10.07 10.17 -49.74
C LYS A 83 11.43 10.67 -49.25
N GLY A 84 11.68 10.58 -47.94
CA GLY A 84 12.94 10.99 -47.32
C GLY A 84 14.04 9.96 -47.49
N ILE A 85 15.24 10.35 -47.06
CA ILE A 85 16.39 9.44 -47.05
C ILE A 85 16.33 8.58 -45.79
N PHE A 86 16.43 7.27 -45.94
CA PHE A 86 16.52 6.32 -44.84
C PHE A 86 17.90 5.66 -44.85
N LEU A 87 18.68 5.86 -43.77
CA LEU A 87 20.03 5.33 -43.61
C LEU A 87 20.03 4.29 -42.47
N PRO A 88 19.83 3.00 -42.77
CA PRO A 88 19.96 1.94 -41.79
C PRO A 88 21.44 1.67 -41.50
N ASN A 89 21.78 1.49 -40.22
CA ASN A 89 23.10 1.04 -39.76
C ASN A 89 24.26 1.95 -40.18
N CYS A 90 24.09 3.27 -40.03
CA CYS A 90 25.14 4.24 -40.30
C CYS A 90 26.31 4.09 -39.31
N GLU A 91 27.53 3.99 -39.85
CA GLU A 91 28.78 3.94 -39.07
C GLU A 91 29.33 5.37 -38.91
N ALA A 92 28.88 6.06 -37.86
CA ALA A 92 29.33 7.42 -37.55
C ALA A 92 29.50 7.59 -36.04
N ILE A 93 30.60 8.22 -35.62
CA ILE A 93 30.96 8.40 -34.21
C ILE A 93 30.58 9.81 -33.76
N THR A 94 30.81 10.82 -34.61
CA THR A 94 30.48 12.22 -34.28
C THR A 94 29.23 12.70 -35.02
N PHE A 95 28.58 13.71 -34.46
CA PHE A 95 27.42 14.34 -35.08
C PHE A 95 27.75 14.98 -36.44
N ASN A 96 28.96 15.52 -36.61
CA ASN A 96 29.39 16.13 -37.86
C ASN A 96 29.50 15.09 -38.98
N ASP A 97 30.01 13.89 -38.67
CA ASP A 97 30.10 12.78 -39.63
C ASP A 97 28.70 12.40 -40.15
N VAL A 98 27.72 12.31 -39.25
CA VAL A 98 26.32 12.01 -39.61
C VAL A 98 25.76 13.08 -40.55
N ILE A 99 25.98 14.36 -40.26
CA ILE A 99 25.48 15.46 -41.09
C ILE A 99 26.15 15.46 -42.47
N GLU A 100 27.45 15.18 -42.56
CA GLU A 100 28.13 15.05 -43.85
C GLU A 100 27.55 13.93 -44.71
N ILE A 101 27.26 12.77 -44.10
CA ILE A 101 26.62 11.64 -44.79
C ILE A 101 25.22 12.03 -45.28
N ILE A 102 24.40 12.67 -44.44
CA ILE A 102 23.05 13.13 -44.81
C ILE A 102 23.11 14.11 -46.00
N ILE A 103 24.02 15.08 -45.93
CA ILE A 103 24.20 16.10 -46.97
C ILE A 103 24.61 15.47 -48.30
N ASN A 104 25.56 14.54 -48.28
CA ASN A 104 26.04 13.86 -49.48
C ASN A 104 24.92 13.04 -50.15
N GLU A 105 24.08 12.39 -49.35
CA GLU A 105 22.92 11.65 -49.85
C GLU A 105 21.81 12.59 -50.37
N TRP A 106 21.58 13.75 -49.75
CA TRP A 106 20.67 14.77 -50.29
C TRP A 106 21.16 15.33 -51.63
N LYS A 107 22.47 15.52 -51.82
CA LYS A 107 23.05 15.92 -53.11
C LYS A 107 22.85 14.85 -54.17
N LYS A 108 23.14 13.59 -53.85
CA LYS A 108 22.99 12.46 -54.77
C LYS A 108 21.57 12.33 -55.31
N ASN A 109 20.58 12.63 -54.48
CA ASN A 109 19.16 12.59 -54.84
C ASN A 109 18.61 13.91 -55.41
N ASN A 110 19.47 14.89 -55.73
CA ASN A 110 19.09 16.23 -56.22
C ASN A 110 18.08 16.98 -55.32
N LEU A 111 18.14 16.72 -54.01
CA LEU A 111 17.27 17.36 -53.01
C LEU A 111 17.84 18.71 -52.53
N LEU A 112 19.14 18.95 -52.71
CA LEU A 112 19.82 20.18 -52.33
C LEU A 112 20.59 20.77 -53.53
N GLU A 113 20.47 22.08 -53.74
CA GLU A 113 21.26 22.82 -54.74
C GLU A 113 22.68 23.10 -54.20
N SER A 114 23.69 23.03 -55.07
CA SER A 114 25.11 23.10 -54.71
C SER A 114 25.59 24.35 -53.92
N PRO A 115 25.03 25.57 -54.05
CA PRO A 115 25.44 26.72 -53.23
C PRO A 115 24.91 26.68 -51.79
N ASN A 116 23.87 25.90 -51.50
CA ASN A 116 23.19 25.90 -50.19
C ASN A 116 23.79 24.91 -49.19
N ASP A 117 24.66 24.02 -49.64
CA ASP A 117 25.27 22.95 -48.85
C ASP A 117 26.03 23.48 -47.62
N ARG A 118 26.98 24.40 -47.84
CA ARG A 118 27.77 24.99 -46.75
C ARG A 118 26.88 25.67 -45.71
N MET A 119 25.84 26.38 -46.15
CA MET A 119 24.90 27.08 -45.27
C MET A 119 24.04 26.10 -44.45
N VAL A 120 23.68 24.95 -45.02
CA VAL A 120 22.96 23.88 -44.31
C VAL A 120 23.88 23.14 -43.34
N LYS A 121 25.15 22.92 -43.68
CA LYS A 121 26.14 22.35 -42.76
C LYS A 121 26.38 23.29 -41.57
N ASP A 122 26.60 24.57 -41.84
CA ASP A 122 26.77 25.60 -40.82
C ASP A 122 25.55 25.68 -39.90
N LEU A 123 24.34 25.48 -40.46
CA LEU A 123 23.11 25.41 -39.69
C LEU A 123 23.23 24.36 -38.56
N PHE A 124 23.63 23.12 -38.86
CA PHE A 124 23.71 22.05 -37.84
C PHE A 124 24.87 22.19 -36.85
N VAL A 125 25.92 22.90 -37.23
CA VAL A 125 27.12 23.12 -36.40
C VAL A 125 26.91 24.21 -35.35
N PHE A 126 25.88 25.05 -35.48
CA PHE A 126 25.57 26.06 -34.46
C PHE A 126 25.31 25.44 -33.07
N PRO A 127 25.76 26.12 -32.00
CA PRO A 127 25.56 25.64 -30.64
C PRO A 127 24.07 25.52 -30.31
N LYS A 128 23.71 24.41 -29.66
CA LYS A 128 22.34 24.10 -29.26
C LYS A 128 22.09 24.67 -27.87
N CYS A 129 21.00 25.43 -27.72
CA CYS A 129 20.69 26.12 -26.47
C CYS A 129 19.83 25.19 -25.59
N HIS A 130 20.45 24.63 -24.55
CA HIS A 130 19.86 23.73 -23.57
C HIS A 130 19.10 24.49 -22.46
N VAL A 131 18.13 23.84 -21.80
CA VAL A 131 17.30 24.46 -20.75
C VAL A 131 18.16 24.96 -19.58
N SER A 132 19.32 24.33 -19.35
CA SER A 132 20.28 24.75 -18.32
C SER A 132 21.21 25.90 -18.71
N SER A 133 21.29 26.29 -19.99
CA SER A 133 22.23 27.33 -20.43
C SER A 133 21.64 28.72 -20.19
N LYS A 134 22.34 29.59 -19.44
CA LYS A 134 21.97 31.02 -19.37
C LYS A 134 21.89 31.59 -20.80
N PRO A 135 21.14 32.69 -21.05
CA PRO A 135 21.44 33.58 -22.15
C PRO A 135 22.78 34.27 -21.83
N LEU A 136 23.89 33.55 -21.95
CA LEU A 136 25.22 34.12 -21.84
C LEU A 136 25.41 35.09 -23.01
N GLY A 137 25.94 36.28 -22.70
CA GLY A 137 26.15 37.35 -23.67
C GLY A 137 26.81 36.85 -24.95
N PHE A 138 26.33 37.40 -26.06
CA PHE A 138 26.54 37.08 -27.48
C PHE A 138 27.99 36.88 -27.97
N ARG A 139 29.01 37.02 -27.11
CA ARG A 139 30.42 37.15 -27.52
C ARG A 139 31.17 35.83 -27.77
N ASN A 140 30.70 34.70 -27.21
CA ASN A 140 31.38 33.40 -27.35
C ASN A 140 30.69 32.40 -28.31
N CYS A 141 29.51 32.73 -28.86
CA CYS A 141 28.84 31.88 -29.87
C CYS A 141 29.35 32.07 -31.30
N MET A 142 30.31 32.97 -31.52
CA MET A 142 30.86 33.30 -32.86
C MET A 142 32.21 32.65 -33.17
N GLN A 143 32.75 31.77 -32.31
CA GLN A 143 33.97 31.05 -32.67
C GLN A 143 33.63 29.76 -33.42
N PRO A 144 34.09 29.57 -34.68
CA PRO A 144 33.99 28.28 -35.34
C PRO A 144 34.81 27.25 -34.56
N LEU A 145 34.27 26.05 -34.39
CA LEU A 145 34.96 24.90 -33.79
C LEU A 145 36.30 24.69 -34.52
N LYS A 146 37.42 24.98 -33.84
CA LYS A 146 38.71 24.49 -34.26
C LYS A 146 38.70 22.97 -34.14
N SER A 147 39.20 22.32 -35.18
CA SER A 147 39.43 20.88 -35.24
C SER A 147 40.50 20.51 -34.21
N ASP A 148 40.10 19.93 -33.09
CA ASP A 148 41.06 19.41 -32.11
C ASP A 148 41.46 17.98 -32.51
N SER A 149 42.55 17.91 -33.27
CA SER A 149 43.47 16.78 -33.22
C SER A 149 44.17 16.81 -31.87
N TYR A 150 43.94 15.80 -31.04
CA TYR A 150 44.66 15.60 -29.78
C TYR A 150 46.12 15.20 -30.08
N GLU A 151 47.04 16.16 -30.04
CA GLU A 151 48.45 15.88 -29.77
C GLU A 151 48.74 16.24 -28.31
N PHE A 152 49.30 15.26 -27.59
CA PHE A 152 49.83 15.40 -26.25
C PHE A 152 51.11 16.22 -26.33
N ASP A 153 51.16 17.38 -25.69
CA ASP A 153 52.43 17.97 -25.28
C ASP A 153 52.36 18.50 -23.85
N HIS A 154 53.33 18.04 -23.06
CA HIS A 154 53.62 18.49 -21.72
C HIS A 154 54.12 19.94 -21.78
N HIS A 155 53.52 20.85 -21.00
CA HIS A 155 54.23 21.77 -20.10
C HIS A 155 53.20 22.52 -19.26
N GLY A 156 53.45 22.59 -17.94
CA GLY A 156 52.52 23.16 -16.97
C GLY A 156 52.49 24.68 -17.01
N GLU A 157 51.29 25.23 -16.81
CA GLU A 157 51.04 26.58 -16.30
C GLU A 157 49.61 26.66 -15.74
N GLU A 158 49.40 27.63 -14.87
CA GLU A 158 48.39 27.73 -13.80
C GLU A 158 46.92 27.61 -14.23
N TYR A 159 46.14 26.95 -13.36
CA TYR A 159 44.68 26.86 -13.45
C TYR A 159 44.01 28.25 -13.43
N PRO A 160 43.15 28.62 -14.40
CA PRO A 160 42.22 29.72 -14.21
C PRO A 160 41.16 29.30 -13.19
N SER A 161 40.89 30.20 -12.24
CA SER A 161 39.93 30.05 -11.16
C SER A 161 38.52 29.71 -11.65
N ILE A 162 37.94 28.66 -11.05
CA ILE A 162 36.56 28.23 -11.24
C ILE A 162 35.63 29.32 -10.67
N GLU A 163 34.94 30.06 -11.53
CA GLU A 163 33.79 30.87 -11.09
C GLU A 163 32.73 29.97 -10.45
N PRO A 164 32.08 30.39 -9.34
CA PRO A 164 31.09 29.56 -8.68
C PRO A 164 29.86 29.36 -9.57
N LEU A 165 29.53 28.08 -9.85
CA LEU A 165 28.32 27.67 -10.58
C LEU A 165 27.08 28.35 -10.02
N SER A 166 26.19 28.82 -10.89
CA SER A 166 24.94 29.47 -10.48
C SER A 166 23.92 28.45 -9.92
N LYS A 167 23.04 28.90 -9.02
CA LYS A 167 21.98 28.07 -8.40
C LYS A 167 21.05 27.35 -9.40
N SER A 168 20.93 27.86 -10.63
CA SER A 168 20.16 27.22 -11.71
C SER A 168 20.90 26.04 -12.34
N GLU A 169 22.22 26.16 -12.55
CA GLU A 169 23.07 25.09 -13.10
C GLU A 169 23.22 23.94 -12.10
N GLN A 170 23.30 24.23 -10.80
CA GLN A 170 23.29 23.18 -9.78
C GLN A 170 21.95 22.41 -9.74
N LYS A 171 20.81 23.09 -9.95
CA LYS A 171 19.49 22.44 -9.95
C LYS A 171 19.25 21.56 -11.18
N SER A 172 19.69 21.98 -12.36
CA SER A 172 19.61 21.19 -13.60
C SER A 172 20.54 19.98 -13.57
N ILE A 173 21.77 20.12 -13.06
CA ILE A 173 22.71 19.00 -12.88
C ILE A 173 22.14 17.96 -11.90
N VAL A 174 21.52 18.40 -10.79
CA VAL A 174 20.85 17.51 -9.83
C VAL A 174 19.62 16.84 -10.46
N TYR A 175 18.82 17.56 -11.24
CA TYR A 175 17.68 16.98 -11.97
C TYR A 175 18.14 15.93 -12.98
N ASN A 176 19.15 16.23 -13.80
CA ASN A 176 19.69 15.30 -14.79
C ASN A 176 20.32 14.07 -14.14
N LYS A 177 21.06 14.22 -13.03
CA LYS A 177 21.64 13.10 -12.27
C LYS A 177 20.56 12.19 -11.66
N THR A 178 19.55 12.77 -11.02
CA THR A 178 18.43 12.01 -10.44
C THR A 178 17.55 11.35 -11.49
N LEU A 179 17.52 11.87 -12.71
CA LEU A 179 16.80 11.29 -13.84
C LEU A 179 17.57 10.11 -14.46
N HIS A 180 18.90 10.24 -14.61
CA HIS A 180 19.79 9.14 -15.01
C HIS A 180 19.68 7.92 -14.08
N GLU A 181 19.63 8.15 -12.77
CA GLU A 181 19.46 7.07 -11.78
C GLU A 181 18.10 6.34 -11.87
N LYS A 182 17.11 6.91 -12.54
CA LYS A 182 15.76 6.33 -12.70
C LYS A 182 15.55 5.62 -14.03
N LEU A 183 16.43 5.84 -14.99
CA LEU A 183 16.37 5.22 -16.32
C LEU A 183 17.08 3.84 -16.27
N PRO A 184 16.60 2.84 -17.02
CA PRO A 184 17.32 1.58 -17.19
C PRO A 184 18.76 1.80 -17.69
N SER A 185 19.69 0.91 -17.35
CA SER A 185 21.10 1.02 -17.78
C SER A 185 21.27 1.03 -19.30
N ASP A 186 20.35 0.39 -20.02
CA ASP A 186 20.45 0.17 -21.47
C ASP A 186 19.63 1.21 -22.28
N THR A 187 19.37 2.38 -21.69
CA THR A 187 18.53 3.42 -22.32
C THR A 187 19.33 4.17 -23.38
N CYS A 188 18.82 4.19 -24.62
CA CYS A 188 19.40 4.97 -25.71
C CYS A 188 18.61 6.27 -25.97
N ALA A 189 19.25 7.22 -26.65
CA ALA A 189 18.73 8.54 -27.02
C ALA A 189 18.70 8.76 -28.54
N ALA A 190 17.94 9.75 -28.97
CA ALA A 190 17.66 10.14 -30.35
C ALA A 190 17.09 11.51 -30.33
N VAL A 191 17.46 12.17 -31.40
CA VAL A 191 17.33 13.58 -31.51
C VAL A 191 16.64 13.87 -32.83
N MET A 192 15.64 14.73 -32.72
CA MET A 192 14.85 15.20 -33.85
C MET A 192 15.22 16.65 -34.09
N PHE A 193 15.67 16.93 -35.30
CA PHE A 193 15.96 18.25 -35.80
C PHE A 193 14.87 18.66 -36.76
N VAL A 194 13.97 19.53 -36.31
CA VAL A 194 12.84 19.96 -37.12
C VAL A 194 12.82 21.48 -37.23
N GLY A 195 12.89 21.99 -38.45
CA GLY A 195 13.04 23.43 -38.66
C GLY A 195 12.59 23.93 -40.03
N LYS A 196 12.26 25.22 -40.06
CA LYS A 196 12.09 25.97 -41.31
C LYS A 196 13.42 26.62 -41.70
N SER A 197 13.79 26.50 -42.98
CA SER A 197 15.02 27.04 -43.53
C SER A 197 14.76 27.74 -44.86
N ARG A 198 15.47 28.84 -45.13
CA ARG A 198 15.44 29.55 -46.41
C ARG A 198 16.32 28.88 -47.48
N PHE A 199 17.20 27.96 -47.06
CA PHE A 199 18.19 27.32 -47.91
C PHE A 199 17.66 26.07 -48.63
N VAL A 200 16.39 25.72 -48.44
CA VAL A 200 15.78 24.53 -49.04
C VAL A 200 14.49 24.91 -49.76
N ASN A 201 14.41 24.54 -51.05
CA ASN A 201 13.27 24.84 -51.93
C ASN A 201 12.15 23.79 -51.83
N LYS A 202 12.41 22.62 -51.28
CA LYS A 202 11.43 21.55 -51.05
C LYS A 202 11.66 20.95 -49.67
N PRO A 203 10.65 20.39 -48.98
CA PRO A 203 10.90 19.74 -47.70
C PRO A 203 11.82 18.52 -47.88
N VAL A 204 12.91 18.48 -47.13
CA VAL A 204 13.89 17.38 -47.12
C VAL A 204 13.91 16.72 -45.75
N SER A 205 13.92 15.40 -45.75
CA SER A 205 13.98 14.58 -44.54
C SER A 205 15.06 13.52 -44.64
N ALA A 206 15.67 13.19 -43.50
CA ALA A 206 16.59 12.08 -43.34
C ALA A 206 16.34 11.40 -41.99
N PHE A 207 16.18 10.08 -42.00
CA PHE A 207 16.14 9.25 -40.79
C PHE A 207 17.38 8.35 -40.77
N VAL A 208 18.15 8.44 -39.70
CA VAL A 208 19.41 7.73 -39.51
C VAL A 208 19.30 6.83 -38.30
N ARG A 209 19.61 5.54 -38.50
CA ARG A 209 19.83 4.58 -37.41
C ARG A 209 21.33 4.28 -37.34
N LEU A 210 21.96 4.57 -36.20
CA LEU A 210 23.37 4.28 -35.99
C LEU A 210 23.57 2.78 -35.74
N LYS A 211 24.67 2.22 -36.26
CA LYS A 211 25.02 0.80 -36.04
C LYS A 211 25.39 0.51 -34.59
N LEU A 212 26.09 1.45 -33.96
CA LEU A 212 26.45 1.45 -32.54
C LEU A 212 26.00 2.77 -31.93
N ALA A 213 25.37 2.71 -30.76
CA ALA A 213 24.94 3.89 -30.04
C ALA A 213 26.18 4.67 -29.55
N SER A 214 26.25 5.97 -29.84
CA SER A 214 27.44 6.78 -29.55
C SER A 214 27.11 8.00 -28.68
N HIS A 215 28.01 8.35 -27.75
CA HIS A 215 27.82 9.50 -26.87
C HIS A 215 28.09 10.80 -27.64
N MET A 216 27.02 11.59 -27.87
CA MET A 216 27.09 12.88 -28.57
C MET A 216 26.67 14.04 -27.64
N PRO A 217 27.58 14.55 -26.79
CA PRO A 217 27.26 15.56 -25.77
C PRO A 217 26.87 16.93 -26.36
N SER A 218 27.26 17.24 -27.59
CA SER A 218 26.85 18.46 -28.30
C SER A 218 25.41 18.41 -28.82
N VAL A 219 24.72 17.28 -28.65
CA VAL A 219 23.40 16.99 -29.24
C VAL A 219 22.39 16.62 -28.17
N CYS A 220 22.78 15.81 -27.19
CA CYS A 220 21.91 15.34 -26.10
C CYS A 220 22.31 16.01 -24.78
N GLU A 221 21.36 16.68 -24.11
CA GLU A 221 21.60 17.30 -22.79
C GLU A 221 21.87 16.24 -21.70
N MET A 222 21.29 15.06 -21.89
CA MET A 222 21.51 13.90 -21.04
C MET A 222 22.69 13.11 -21.57
N ASN A 223 23.62 12.69 -20.70
CA ASN A 223 24.74 11.82 -21.05
C ASN A 223 24.30 10.39 -21.41
N LEU A 224 23.46 10.23 -22.43
CA LEU A 224 22.96 8.98 -22.97
C LEU A 224 23.54 8.75 -24.37
N PRO A 225 23.81 7.50 -24.77
CA PRO A 225 24.27 7.20 -26.11
C PRO A 225 23.12 7.40 -27.13
N VAL A 226 23.41 8.04 -28.26
CA VAL A 226 22.45 8.33 -29.33
C VAL A 226 22.43 7.18 -30.33
N SER A 227 21.24 6.67 -30.66
CA SER A 227 21.02 5.56 -31.60
C SER A 227 20.23 5.96 -32.84
N TYR A 228 19.36 6.96 -32.76
CA TYR A 228 18.58 7.44 -33.90
C TYR A 228 18.73 8.95 -34.07
N ILE A 229 18.69 9.44 -35.30
CA ILE A 229 18.70 10.86 -35.60
C ILE A 229 17.70 11.09 -36.72
N PHE A 230 16.77 12.02 -36.51
CA PHE A 230 15.82 12.42 -37.53
C PHE A 230 16.00 13.90 -37.85
N VAL A 231 16.08 14.22 -39.12
CA VAL A 231 16.24 15.58 -39.62
C VAL A 231 15.12 15.89 -40.60
N LEU A 232 14.41 16.99 -40.38
CA LEU A 232 13.37 17.52 -41.25
C LEU A 232 13.54 19.03 -41.43
N LEU A 233 13.90 19.44 -42.64
CA LEU A 233 14.00 20.85 -43.02
C LEU A 233 12.96 21.16 -44.09
N ALA A 234 12.19 22.22 -43.88
CA ALA A 234 11.20 22.67 -44.86
C ALA A 234 11.33 24.17 -45.16
N PRO A 235 10.85 24.63 -46.33
CA PRO A 235 10.84 26.05 -46.66
C PRO A 235 9.94 26.88 -45.73
N GLU A 236 10.20 28.19 -45.61
CA GLU A 236 9.45 29.10 -44.73
C GLU A 236 7.95 29.19 -45.06
N TYR A 237 7.60 29.06 -46.36
CA TYR A 237 6.21 29.09 -46.84
C TYR A 237 5.41 27.81 -46.55
N HIS A 238 6.04 26.79 -45.95
CA HIS A 238 5.33 25.56 -45.59
C HIS A 238 4.35 25.81 -44.44
N VAL A 239 3.06 25.55 -44.68
CA VAL A 239 1.96 25.87 -43.76
C VAL A 239 1.84 24.87 -42.61
N ASN A 240 2.18 23.59 -42.83
CA ASN A 240 2.05 22.55 -41.80
C ASN A 240 3.00 22.80 -40.62
N ASP A 241 2.51 22.54 -39.40
CA ASP A 241 3.32 22.52 -38.18
C ASP A 241 4.27 21.32 -38.17
N LEU A 242 5.50 21.58 -38.65
CA LEU A 242 6.60 20.61 -38.70
C LEU A 242 6.93 20.08 -37.30
N ALA A 243 6.83 20.96 -36.30
CA ALA A 243 6.83 20.65 -34.88
C ALA A 243 6.06 19.37 -34.52
N HIS A 244 4.80 19.28 -34.97
CA HIS A 244 3.95 18.13 -34.67
C HIS A 244 4.39 16.86 -35.38
N VAL A 245 5.12 16.94 -36.51
CA VAL A 245 5.69 15.78 -37.21
C VAL A 245 6.81 15.16 -36.35
N GLY A 246 7.72 15.97 -35.81
CA GLY A 246 8.75 15.52 -34.87
C GLY A 246 8.13 14.86 -33.63
N ARG A 247 7.14 15.53 -33.01
CA ARG A 247 6.40 14.99 -31.86
C ARG A 247 5.67 13.66 -32.15
N CYS A 248 5.11 13.48 -33.35
CA CYS A 248 4.52 12.20 -33.75
C CYS A 248 5.57 11.09 -33.79
N LEU A 249 6.73 11.36 -34.39
CA LEU A 249 7.83 10.40 -34.45
C LEU A 249 8.34 10.08 -33.04
N ALA A 250 8.49 11.08 -32.18
CA ALA A 250 8.95 10.89 -30.80
C ALA A 250 8.01 9.99 -30.00
N SER A 251 6.70 10.19 -30.17
CA SER A 251 5.69 9.41 -29.47
C SER A 251 5.65 7.95 -29.93
N LEU A 252 5.81 7.70 -31.24
CA LEU A 252 5.91 6.34 -31.80
C LEU A 252 7.14 5.59 -31.28
N LEU A 253 8.24 6.33 -31.15
CA LEU A 253 9.51 5.82 -30.70
C LEU A 253 9.57 5.59 -29.17
N THR A 254 8.62 6.11 -28.40
CA THR A 254 8.46 5.77 -26.97
C THR A 254 7.57 4.56 -26.73
N ASP A 255 6.78 4.13 -27.72
CA ASP A 255 5.88 2.99 -27.57
C ASP A 255 6.65 1.67 -27.76
N PRO A 256 6.69 0.78 -26.75
CA PRO A 256 7.45 -0.47 -26.82
C PRO A 256 7.02 -1.38 -27.99
N ALA A 257 5.74 -1.33 -28.40
CA ALA A 257 5.26 -2.13 -29.52
C ALA A 257 5.85 -1.66 -30.86
N TYR A 258 6.11 -0.36 -31.02
CA TYR A 258 6.56 0.23 -32.28
C TYR A 258 8.08 0.38 -32.35
N VAL A 259 8.78 0.54 -31.21
CA VAL A 259 10.26 0.54 -31.15
C VAL A 259 10.86 -0.70 -31.82
N LYS A 260 10.23 -1.87 -31.70
CA LYS A 260 10.69 -3.11 -32.35
C LYS A 260 10.73 -2.97 -33.88
N HIS A 261 9.77 -2.25 -34.47
CA HIS A 261 9.73 -1.98 -35.91
C HIS A 261 10.85 -1.02 -36.33
N PHE A 262 11.14 0.02 -35.52
CA PHE A 262 12.28 0.92 -35.76
C PHE A 262 13.65 0.22 -35.67
N ARG A 263 13.78 -0.81 -34.82
CA ARG A 263 15.01 -1.62 -34.71
C ARG A 263 15.23 -2.57 -35.89
N THR A 264 14.15 -3.08 -36.48
CA THR A 264 14.23 -4.13 -37.51
C THR A 264 14.09 -3.62 -38.93
N ALA A 265 13.48 -2.45 -39.13
CA ALA A 265 13.24 -1.90 -40.46
C ALA A 265 14.53 -1.66 -41.24
N ASN A 266 14.52 -2.06 -42.51
CA ASN A 266 15.60 -1.82 -43.47
C ASN A 266 15.21 -0.78 -44.53
N SER A 267 13.92 -0.39 -44.59
CA SER A 267 13.41 0.62 -45.51
C SER A 267 12.44 1.59 -44.81
N GLY A 268 12.40 2.84 -45.29
CA GLY A 268 11.42 3.83 -44.84
C GLY A 268 9.97 3.43 -45.14
N ASN A 269 9.73 2.57 -46.14
CA ASN A 269 8.39 2.07 -46.45
C ASN A 269 7.85 1.10 -45.37
N GLU A 270 8.72 0.27 -44.79
CA GLU A 270 8.34 -0.64 -43.68
C GLU A 270 7.95 0.16 -42.44
N LEU A 271 8.65 1.26 -42.16
CA LEU A 271 8.27 2.18 -41.09
C LEU A 271 6.95 2.89 -41.39
N ALA A 272 6.71 3.29 -42.64
CA ALA A 272 5.45 3.91 -43.04
C ALA A 272 4.25 2.96 -42.89
N GLU A 273 4.43 1.66 -43.16
CA GLU A 273 3.41 0.63 -42.90
C GLU A 273 3.16 0.45 -41.40
N SER A 274 4.21 0.51 -40.57
CA SER A 274 4.04 0.47 -39.10
C SER A 274 3.22 1.65 -38.57
N ILE A 275 3.27 2.82 -39.22
CA ILE A 275 2.44 3.98 -38.88
C ILE A 275 0.96 3.73 -39.20
N ASP A 276 0.66 3.03 -40.30
CA ASP A 276 -0.72 2.66 -40.60
C ASP A 276 -1.27 1.70 -39.52
N ALA A 277 -0.49 0.70 -39.12
CA ALA A 277 -0.82 -0.20 -38.01
C ALA A 277 -0.92 0.53 -36.65
N PHE A 278 -0.23 1.66 -36.47
CA PHE A 278 -0.41 2.54 -35.32
C PHE A 278 -1.74 3.30 -35.38
N MET A 279 -2.06 3.90 -36.54
CA MET A 279 -3.31 4.63 -36.72
C MET A 279 -4.55 3.76 -36.52
N GLU A 280 -4.49 2.46 -36.86
CA GLU A 280 -5.59 1.51 -36.60
C GLU A 280 -5.90 1.31 -35.10
N LYS A 281 -4.88 1.45 -34.24
CA LYS A 281 -5.01 1.28 -32.78
C LYS A 281 -5.13 2.61 -32.04
N ALA A 282 -4.90 3.74 -32.72
CA ALA A 282 -4.93 5.07 -32.12
C ALA A 282 -6.36 5.51 -31.79
N LEU A 283 -6.54 6.07 -30.59
CA LEU A 283 -7.80 6.69 -30.17
C LEU A 283 -7.93 8.09 -30.80
N ILE A 284 -8.97 8.29 -31.62
CA ILE A 284 -9.26 9.57 -32.27
C ILE A 284 -10.21 10.39 -31.40
N ILE A 285 -9.77 11.59 -31.01
CA ILE A 285 -10.61 12.55 -30.28
C ILE A 285 -11.07 13.63 -31.26
N PRO A 286 -12.40 13.89 -31.37
CA PRO A 286 -12.90 14.93 -32.26
C PRO A 286 -12.48 16.33 -31.78
N PRO A 287 -11.96 17.20 -32.67
CA PRO A 287 -11.35 18.48 -32.29
C PRO A 287 -12.34 19.46 -31.66
N ASN A 288 -13.63 19.38 -32.00
CA ASN A 288 -14.66 20.29 -31.51
C ASN A 288 -14.90 20.23 -29.99
N LYS A 289 -14.44 19.17 -29.31
CA LYS A 289 -14.64 18.97 -27.86
C LYS A 289 -13.35 19.14 -27.04
N TRP A 290 -12.19 19.28 -27.68
CA TRP A 290 -10.91 19.30 -26.98
C TRP A 290 -9.88 20.20 -27.69
N PRO A 291 -9.56 21.39 -27.15
CA PRO A 291 -8.50 22.21 -27.70
C PRO A 291 -7.13 21.56 -27.44
N TYR A 292 -6.22 21.67 -28.42
CA TYR A 292 -4.87 21.07 -28.37
C TYR A 292 -4.03 21.57 -27.17
N GLU A 293 -4.35 22.75 -26.64
CA GLU A 293 -3.67 23.37 -25.50
C GLU A 293 -4.00 22.67 -24.15
N VAL A 294 -5.07 21.87 -24.10
CA VAL A 294 -5.49 21.17 -22.88
C VAL A 294 -4.73 19.84 -22.78
N LYS A 295 -3.72 19.84 -21.91
CA LYS A 295 -2.86 18.69 -21.62
C LYS A 295 -3.59 17.63 -20.80
N LEU A 296 -3.61 16.39 -21.28
CA LEU A 296 -4.11 15.26 -20.51
C LEU A 296 -3.01 14.78 -19.54
N HIS A 297 -3.25 14.89 -18.25
CA HIS A 297 -2.29 14.40 -17.26
C HIS A 297 -2.29 12.87 -17.20
N ALA A 298 -1.09 12.28 -17.15
CA ALA A 298 -0.83 10.84 -17.13
C ALA A 298 -1.63 10.10 -16.03
N GLU A 299 -1.84 10.76 -14.89
CA GLU A 299 -2.51 10.20 -13.70
C GLU A 299 -3.93 9.66 -13.94
N LYS A 300 -4.63 10.12 -15.00
CA LYS A 300 -6.02 9.71 -15.29
C LYS A 300 -6.11 8.48 -16.20
N VAL A 301 -5.05 8.15 -16.94
CA VAL A 301 -5.07 7.08 -17.96
C VAL A 301 -4.45 5.78 -17.46
N GLN A 302 -3.56 5.82 -16.46
CA GLN A 302 -3.09 4.59 -15.78
C GLN A 302 -4.25 3.72 -15.28
N LEU A 303 -5.35 4.34 -14.84
CA LEU A 303 -6.61 3.67 -14.51
C LEU A 303 -7.20 2.88 -15.69
N ILE A 304 -7.08 3.39 -16.91
CA ILE A 304 -7.64 2.79 -18.13
C ILE A 304 -6.80 1.59 -18.59
N ASP A 305 -5.47 1.67 -18.51
CA ASP A 305 -4.58 0.55 -18.84
C ASP A 305 -4.75 -0.63 -17.86
N GLU A 306 -4.90 -0.34 -16.56
CA GLU A 306 -5.27 -1.33 -15.54
C GLU A 306 -6.62 -2.00 -15.88
N ILE A 307 -7.62 -1.23 -16.32
CA ILE A 307 -8.92 -1.76 -16.75
C ILE A 307 -8.80 -2.64 -18.01
N SER A 308 -7.92 -2.29 -18.95
CA SER A 308 -7.76 -3.04 -20.20
C SER A 308 -7.04 -4.38 -20.02
N ASN A 309 -6.00 -4.42 -19.17
CA ASN A 309 -5.28 -5.65 -18.83
C ASN A 309 -6.16 -6.59 -17.99
N ASN A 310 -6.94 -6.03 -17.05
CA ASN A 310 -7.92 -6.81 -16.28
C ASN A 310 -8.98 -7.50 -17.15
N ARG A 311 -9.26 -7.00 -18.36
CA ARG A 311 -10.20 -7.66 -19.29
C ARG A 311 -9.59 -8.88 -19.99
N LYS A 312 -8.27 -8.91 -20.23
CA LYS A 312 -7.59 -10.03 -20.92
C LYS A 312 -7.25 -11.19 -19.97
N ASP A 313 -6.94 -10.91 -18.71
CA ASP A 313 -6.56 -11.94 -17.72
C ASP A 313 -7.75 -12.68 -17.09
N SER A 314 -8.99 -12.33 -17.45
CA SER A 314 -10.20 -12.82 -16.77
C SER A 314 -10.56 -14.29 -17.06
N ASN A 315 -9.97 -14.94 -18.07
CA ASN A 315 -10.28 -16.33 -18.42
C ASN A 315 -9.23 -17.37 -17.92
N GLU A 316 -8.00 -16.97 -17.57
CA GLU A 316 -6.97 -17.89 -17.05
C GLU A 316 -6.93 -17.94 -15.51
N ASN A 317 -7.39 -16.88 -14.82
CA ASN A 317 -7.30 -16.74 -13.36
C ASN A 317 -8.21 -17.67 -12.54
N HIS A 318 -9.24 -18.28 -13.14
CA HIS A 318 -10.21 -19.11 -12.39
C HIS A 318 -9.63 -20.43 -11.87
N LYS A 319 -8.58 -20.97 -12.48
CA LYS A 319 -7.90 -22.18 -11.97
C LYS A 319 -6.95 -21.87 -10.81
N GLU A 320 -6.37 -20.68 -10.79
CA GLU A 320 -5.55 -20.20 -9.67
C GLU A 320 -6.39 -19.82 -8.44
N ASP A 321 -7.69 -19.49 -8.60
CA ASP A 321 -8.61 -19.20 -7.48
C ASP A 321 -8.86 -20.40 -6.54
N LEU A 322 -8.71 -21.63 -7.05
CA LEU A 322 -9.01 -22.88 -6.34
C LEU A 322 -7.75 -23.57 -5.78
N GLU A 323 -6.57 -22.97 -5.97
CA GLU A 323 -5.29 -23.59 -5.65
C GLU A 323 -5.13 -23.75 -4.12
N GLY A 324 -5.30 -24.98 -3.62
CA GLY A 324 -5.26 -25.32 -2.19
C GLY A 324 -6.61 -25.47 -1.49
N LEU A 325 -7.72 -25.27 -2.19
CA LEU A 325 -9.10 -25.44 -1.70
C LEU A 325 -9.83 -26.65 -2.33
N CYS A 326 -9.15 -27.39 -3.22
CA CYS A 326 -9.71 -28.61 -3.83
C CYS A 326 -9.88 -29.73 -2.80
N TYR A 327 -10.98 -30.48 -2.93
CA TYR A 327 -11.20 -31.68 -2.12
C TYR A 327 -10.32 -32.82 -2.65
N THR A 328 -9.41 -33.34 -1.82
CA THR A 328 -8.43 -34.33 -2.29
C THR A 328 -8.93 -35.78 -2.18
N GLY A 329 -9.94 -36.04 -1.34
CA GLY A 329 -10.52 -37.37 -1.12
C GLY A 329 -9.60 -38.37 -0.38
N ARG A 330 -8.44 -37.91 0.12
CA ARG A 330 -7.50 -38.71 0.93
C ARG A 330 -7.46 -38.16 2.35
N ILE A 331 -7.34 -39.04 3.36
CA ILE A 331 -7.17 -38.61 4.75
C ILE A 331 -5.87 -37.79 4.85
N PHE A 332 -5.96 -36.55 5.36
CA PHE A 332 -4.86 -35.56 5.41
C PHE A 332 -4.28 -35.15 4.04
N GLY A 333 -4.98 -35.39 2.93
CA GLY A 333 -4.46 -35.04 1.61
C GLY A 333 -4.26 -33.53 1.44
N GLY A 334 -5.23 -32.71 1.84
CA GLY A 334 -5.13 -31.25 1.80
C GLY A 334 -3.99 -30.71 2.67
N LEU A 335 -3.79 -31.29 3.85
CA LEU A 335 -2.69 -30.92 4.75
C LEU A 335 -1.31 -31.20 4.13
N VAL A 336 -1.14 -32.36 3.48
CA VAL A 336 0.14 -32.72 2.84
C VAL A 336 0.46 -31.76 1.69
N ASP A 337 -0.54 -31.35 0.92
CA ASP A 337 -0.37 -30.40 -0.17
C ASP A 337 -0.05 -28.99 0.33
N ASP A 338 -0.70 -28.54 1.41
CA ASP A 338 -0.38 -27.28 2.08
C ASP A 338 1.09 -27.24 2.56
N VAL A 339 1.55 -28.33 3.21
CA VAL A 339 2.94 -28.45 3.67
C VAL A 339 3.90 -28.44 2.49
N LYS A 340 3.63 -29.20 1.42
CA LYS A 340 4.49 -29.23 0.23
C LYS A 340 4.62 -27.86 -0.44
N ARG A 341 3.52 -27.10 -0.55
CA ARG A 341 3.55 -25.75 -1.14
C ARG A 341 4.40 -24.79 -0.31
N ARG A 342 4.29 -24.84 1.02
CA ARG A 342 4.98 -23.87 1.90
C ARG A 342 6.42 -24.24 2.24
N LEU A 343 6.76 -25.52 2.26
CA LEU A 343 8.09 -26.00 2.69
C LEU A 343 9.24 -25.38 1.88
N TRP A 344 9.05 -25.18 0.56
CA TRP A 344 10.08 -24.60 -0.31
C TRP A 344 10.39 -23.13 0.03
N PHE A 345 9.37 -22.35 0.35
CA PHE A 345 9.50 -20.92 0.65
C PHE A 345 9.87 -20.62 2.11
N TYR A 346 9.98 -21.63 2.98
CA TYR A 346 10.22 -21.43 4.41
C TYR A 346 11.54 -20.70 4.70
N LYS A 347 12.61 -21.01 3.94
CA LYS A 347 13.91 -20.32 4.10
C LYS A 347 13.84 -18.87 3.61
N ASP A 348 13.15 -18.65 2.50
CA ASP A 348 12.98 -17.33 1.88
C ASP A 348 12.16 -16.40 2.79
N ASP A 349 11.18 -16.94 3.55
CA ASP A 349 10.39 -16.16 4.52
C ASP A 349 11.22 -15.49 5.63
N PHE A 350 12.38 -16.06 5.99
CA PHE A 350 13.30 -15.45 6.95
C PHE A 350 14.30 -14.52 6.27
N MET A 351 14.74 -14.84 5.04
CA MET A 351 15.71 -14.00 4.32
C MET A 351 15.08 -12.74 3.74
N ASP A 352 13.83 -12.79 3.29
CA ASP A 352 13.10 -11.65 2.72
C ASP A 352 12.92 -10.48 3.69
N ALA A 353 13.02 -10.74 5.00
CA ALA A 353 13.00 -9.70 6.03
C ALA A 353 14.29 -8.84 6.04
N PHE A 354 15.40 -9.38 5.54
CA PHE A 354 16.75 -8.78 5.66
C PHE A 354 17.40 -8.38 4.32
N VAL A 355 16.69 -8.51 3.18
CA VAL A 355 17.25 -8.21 1.84
C VAL A 355 17.65 -6.74 1.69
N ASP A 356 16.81 -5.81 2.14
CA ASP A 356 17.04 -4.37 2.01
C ASP A 356 16.96 -3.65 3.36
N PHE A 357 17.70 -2.55 3.54
CA PHE A 357 17.56 -1.67 4.71
C PHE A 357 16.12 -1.11 4.85
N SER A 358 15.46 -0.83 3.72
CA SER A 358 14.05 -0.43 3.71
C SER A 358 13.12 -1.58 4.15
N ALA A 359 13.45 -2.83 3.81
CA ALA A 359 12.72 -4.01 4.29
C ALA A 359 12.88 -4.20 5.78
N MET A 360 14.12 -4.18 6.28
CA MET A 360 14.40 -4.32 7.70
C MET A 360 13.69 -3.25 8.54
N SER A 361 13.73 -1.99 8.11
CA SER A 361 13.06 -0.89 8.83
C SER A 361 11.53 -1.01 8.81
N GLN A 362 10.93 -1.47 7.69
CA GLN A 362 9.49 -1.73 7.62
C GLN A 362 9.08 -2.92 8.50
N VAL A 363 9.83 -4.02 8.47
CA VAL A 363 9.58 -5.23 9.30
C VAL A 363 9.69 -4.89 10.79
N LEU A 364 10.71 -4.11 11.17
CA LEU A 364 10.89 -3.67 12.56
C LEU A 364 9.75 -2.73 13.01
N ALA A 365 9.37 -1.77 12.17
CA ALA A 365 8.26 -0.87 12.45
C ALA A 365 6.94 -1.65 12.64
N SER A 366 6.69 -2.61 11.75
CA SER A 366 5.53 -3.50 11.82
C SER A 366 5.52 -4.35 13.10
N ALA A 367 6.65 -4.96 13.45
CA ALA A 367 6.77 -5.76 14.67
C ALA A 367 6.50 -4.94 15.94
N MET A 368 7.02 -3.72 16.02
CA MET A 368 6.78 -2.81 17.15
C MET A 368 5.33 -2.32 17.21
N PHE A 369 4.73 -2.03 16.06
CA PHE A 369 3.31 -1.66 15.98
C PHE A 369 2.41 -2.80 16.47
N ILE A 370 2.65 -4.02 16.00
CA ILE A 370 1.87 -5.20 16.40
C ILE A 370 2.11 -5.52 17.87
N PHE A 371 3.34 -5.40 18.35
CA PHE A 371 3.67 -5.57 19.76
C PHE A 371 2.81 -4.67 20.66
N LEU A 372 2.81 -3.35 20.42
CA LEU A 372 2.05 -2.40 21.26
C LEU A 372 0.53 -2.59 21.14
N THR A 373 0.05 -2.82 19.93
CA THR A 373 -1.39 -3.00 19.64
C THR A 373 -1.92 -4.31 20.24
N ASN A 374 -1.18 -5.41 20.08
CA ASN A 374 -1.56 -6.72 20.60
C ASN A 374 -1.41 -6.79 22.12
N LEU A 375 -0.34 -6.20 22.69
CA LEU A 375 -0.17 -6.15 24.14
C LEU A 375 -1.32 -5.40 24.82
N ALA A 376 -1.71 -4.24 24.29
CA ALA A 376 -2.87 -3.49 24.77
C ALA A 376 -4.15 -4.32 24.68
N ASN A 377 -4.38 -5.00 23.55
CA ASN A 377 -5.54 -5.86 23.36
C ASN A 377 -5.59 -7.00 24.39
N ILE A 378 -4.47 -7.68 24.60
CA ILE A 378 -4.32 -8.78 25.56
C ILE A 378 -4.57 -8.32 27.00
N ILE A 379 -4.08 -7.13 27.38
CA ILE A 379 -4.28 -6.58 28.73
C ILE A 379 -5.74 -6.20 28.95
N ILE A 380 -6.38 -5.52 28.00
CA ILE A 380 -7.80 -5.14 28.10
C ILE A 380 -8.67 -6.40 28.21
N PHE A 381 -8.49 -7.36 27.31
CA PHE A 381 -9.25 -8.61 27.35
C PHE A 381 -8.93 -9.42 28.60
N GLY A 382 -7.68 -9.46 29.07
CA GLY A 382 -7.30 -10.13 30.32
C GLY A 382 -7.92 -9.50 31.57
N ALA A 383 -8.06 -8.17 31.60
CA ALA A 383 -8.73 -7.48 32.71
C ALA A 383 -10.23 -7.76 32.73
N VAL A 384 -10.89 -7.72 31.56
CA VAL A 384 -12.31 -8.07 31.44
C VAL A 384 -12.53 -9.55 31.78
N MET A 385 -11.63 -10.43 31.33
CA MET A 385 -11.65 -11.87 31.63
C MET A 385 -11.56 -12.10 33.15
N GLY A 386 -10.61 -11.46 33.84
CA GLY A 386 -10.46 -11.54 35.30
C GLY A 386 -11.73 -11.15 36.05
N HIS A 387 -12.38 -10.07 35.63
CA HIS A 387 -13.64 -9.63 36.24
C HIS A 387 -14.82 -10.57 35.94
N MET A 388 -14.87 -11.21 34.77
CA MET A 388 -15.99 -12.07 34.38
C MET A 388 -15.89 -13.50 34.92
N LEU A 389 -14.70 -13.94 35.32
CA LEU A 389 -14.41 -15.28 35.84
C LEU A 389 -13.96 -15.30 37.30
N ASP A 390 -14.29 -14.25 38.06
CA ASP A 390 -13.94 -14.13 39.49
C ASP A 390 -12.46 -14.46 39.78
N ASN A 391 -11.55 -13.90 38.97
CA ASN A 391 -10.09 -14.07 39.02
C ASN A 391 -9.56 -15.51 38.86
N GLN A 392 -10.36 -16.47 38.39
CA GLN A 392 -9.86 -17.81 38.01
C GLN A 392 -8.83 -17.75 36.88
N MET A 393 -8.89 -16.71 36.04
CA MET A 393 -7.95 -16.45 34.96
C MET A 393 -7.89 -14.93 34.71
N GLY A 394 -6.70 -14.38 34.48
CA GLY A 394 -6.52 -12.93 34.38
C GLY A 394 -5.49 -12.52 33.33
N VAL A 395 -4.84 -11.37 33.59
CA VAL A 395 -3.96 -10.71 32.62
C VAL A 395 -2.68 -11.52 32.34
N ILE A 396 -2.12 -12.19 33.34
CA ILE A 396 -0.85 -12.92 33.20
C ILE A 396 -1.03 -14.14 32.30
N GLU A 397 -2.11 -14.90 32.49
CA GLU A 397 -2.43 -16.05 31.65
C GLU A 397 -2.69 -15.62 30.19
N CYS A 398 -3.31 -14.46 29.97
CA CYS A 398 -3.48 -13.88 28.63
C CYS A 398 -2.15 -13.51 27.97
N ILE A 399 -1.21 -12.88 28.70
CA ILE A 399 0.11 -12.52 28.15
C ILE A 399 0.93 -13.79 27.84
N LEU A 400 0.91 -14.78 28.73
CA LEU A 400 1.61 -16.04 28.51
C LEU A 400 1.02 -16.80 27.31
N SER A 401 -0.32 -16.86 27.20
CA SER A 401 -0.99 -17.45 26.05
C SER A 401 -0.61 -16.76 24.75
N GLY A 402 -0.61 -15.42 24.72
CA GLY A 402 -0.21 -14.65 23.53
C GLY A 402 1.23 -14.90 23.09
N CYS A 403 2.15 -15.02 24.04
CA CYS A 403 3.54 -15.36 23.75
C CYS A 403 3.65 -16.77 23.13
N ILE A 404 3.12 -17.79 23.81
CA ILE A 404 3.27 -19.20 23.40
C ILE A 404 2.54 -19.46 22.08
N SER A 405 1.26 -19.07 22.00
CA SER A 405 0.43 -19.29 20.81
C SER A 405 0.98 -18.54 19.61
N GLY A 406 1.37 -17.27 19.78
CA GLY A 406 1.90 -16.44 18.71
C GLY A 406 3.24 -16.90 18.18
N ILE A 407 4.19 -17.31 19.04
CA ILE A 407 5.50 -17.83 18.60
C ILE A 407 5.29 -19.13 17.82
N ALA A 408 4.54 -20.09 18.39
CA ALA A 408 4.29 -21.37 17.74
C ALA A 408 3.58 -21.19 16.39
N PHE A 409 2.59 -20.29 16.33
CA PHE A 409 1.87 -20.00 15.10
C PHE A 409 2.76 -19.29 14.07
N SER A 410 3.58 -18.31 14.46
CA SER A 410 4.50 -17.63 13.53
C SER A 410 5.50 -18.59 12.84
N LEU A 411 5.93 -19.62 13.57
CA LEU A 411 6.89 -20.62 13.07
C LEU A 411 6.22 -21.72 12.25
N LEU A 412 5.06 -22.22 12.65
CA LEU A 412 4.46 -23.44 12.09
C LEU A 412 3.28 -23.20 11.14
N SER A 413 2.72 -21.99 11.09
CA SER A 413 1.56 -21.67 10.25
C SER A 413 1.86 -21.74 8.75
N GLY A 414 0.82 -22.04 7.97
CA GLY A 414 0.78 -21.89 6.53
C GLY A 414 0.70 -20.43 6.10
N GLN A 415 0.01 -19.58 6.87
CA GLN A 415 -0.04 -18.13 6.64
C GLN A 415 0.45 -17.32 7.85
N PRO A 416 1.74 -16.93 7.89
CA PRO A 416 2.34 -16.26 9.05
C PRO A 416 1.93 -14.79 9.23
N LEU A 417 1.20 -14.21 8.28
CA LEU A 417 0.66 -12.85 8.38
C LEU A 417 -0.52 -12.77 9.35
N ASN A 418 -1.18 -13.90 9.64
CA ASN A 418 -2.22 -13.99 10.67
C ASN A 418 -1.61 -13.80 12.07
N ILE A 419 -2.16 -12.87 12.85
CA ILE A 419 -1.75 -12.58 14.23
C ILE A 419 -2.78 -13.15 15.20
N LEU A 420 -2.33 -14.02 16.10
CA LEU A 420 -3.18 -14.60 17.15
C LEU A 420 -3.36 -13.61 18.30
N SER A 421 -4.60 -13.46 18.78
CA SER A 421 -4.94 -12.63 19.93
C SER A 421 -6.21 -13.13 20.62
N ALA A 422 -6.54 -12.54 21.77
CA ALA A 422 -7.82 -12.74 22.41
C ALA A 422 -8.94 -12.07 21.58
N THR A 423 -10.06 -12.78 21.40
CA THR A 423 -11.23 -12.27 20.67
C THR A 423 -12.46 -12.21 21.57
N GLY A 424 -13.31 -11.21 21.32
CA GLY A 424 -14.55 -11.01 22.09
C GLY A 424 -15.51 -12.22 22.07
N PRO A 425 -15.75 -12.91 20.94
CA PRO A 425 -16.62 -14.08 20.90
C PRO A 425 -16.14 -15.22 21.81
N VAL A 426 -14.84 -15.49 21.82
CA VAL A 426 -14.25 -16.53 22.69
C VAL A 426 -14.40 -16.14 24.16
N LEU A 427 -14.16 -14.88 24.51
CA LEU A 427 -14.37 -14.35 25.86
C LEU A 427 -15.83 -14.53 26.34
N ILE A 428 -16.80 -14.19 25.50
CA ILE A 428 -18.23 -14.33 25.83
C ILE A 428 -18.56 -15.81 26.06
N PHE A 429 -18.11 -16.70 25.17
CA PHE A 429 -18.30 -18.13 25.33
C PHE A 429 -17.70 -18.65 26.65
N GLU A 430 -16.47 -18.27 26.98
CA GLU A 430 -15.83 -18.68 28.24
C GLU A 430 -16.57 -18.16 29.48
N SER A 431 -17.09 -16.93 29.44
CA SER A 431 -17.89 -16.37 30.53
C SER A 431 -19.22 -17.12 30.74
N LEU A 432 -19.86 -17.57 29.67
CA LEU A 432 -21.08 -18.37 29.72
C LEU A 432 -20.78 -19.78 30.22
N PHE A 433 -19.69 -20.38 29.77
CA PHE A 433 -19.25 -21.68 30.24
C PHE A 433 -18.89 -21.65 31.74
N TYR A 434 -18.28 -20.57 32.22
CA TYR A 434 -18.03 -20.34 33.65
C TYR A 434 -19.34 -20.28 34.45
N LYS A 435 -20.33 -19.50 33.99
CA LYS A 435 -21.65 -19.44 34.63
C LYS A 435 -22.34 -20.80 34.65
N LEU A 436 -22.26 -21.56 33.57
CA LEU A 436 -22.78 -22.93 33.50
C LEU A 436 -22.12 -23.85 34.53
N CYS A 437 -20.79 -23.81 34.63
CA CYS A 437 -20.05 -24.58 35.62
C CYS A 437 -20.42 -24.17 37.05
N SER A 438 -20.60 -22.88 37.32
CA SER A 438 -21.01 -22.35 38.63
C SER A 438 -22.43 -22.80 39.00
N MET A 439 -23.38 -22.75 38.07
CA MET A 439 -24.75 -23.23 38.28
C MET A 439 -24.82 -24.74 38.58
N TRP A 440 -23.95 -25.53 37.97
CA TRP A 440 -23.91 -26.99 38.12
C TRP A 440 -22.91 -27.47 39.18
N GLY A 441 -22.16 -26.57 39.81
CA GLY A 441 -21.15 -26.89 40.82
C GLY A 441 -19.92 -27.64 40.28
N TRP A 442 -19.58 -27.46 39.00
CA TRP A 442 -18.43 -28.11 38.36
C TRP A 442 -17.14 -27.30 38.51
N ASN A 443 -16.02 -28.00 38.67
CA ASN A 443 -14.69 -27.37 38.63
C ASN A 443 -14.44 -26.79 37.23
N PHE A 444 -14.44 -25.46 37.13
CA PHE A 444 -14.32 -24.75 35.85
C PHE A 444 -13.02 -25.11 35.11
N LEU A 445 -11.85 -25.05 35.77
CA LEU A 445 -10.55 -25.34 35.16
C LEU A 445 -10.44 -26.78 34.63
N ALA A 446 -10.90 -27.77 35.39
CA ALA A 446 -10.86 -29.17 34.96
C ALA A 446 -11.84 -29.44 33.80
N SER A 447 -13.05 -28.87 33.88
CA SER A 447 -14.06 -28.97 32.81
C SER A 447 -13.61 -28.28 31.52
N ARG A 448 -12.86 -27.18 31.64
CA ARG A 448 -12.21 -26.48 30.52
C ARG A 448 -11.14 -27.35 29.86
N GLY A 449 -10.39 -28.14 30.62
CA GLY A 449 -9.43 -29.11 30.07
C GLY A 449 -10.11 -30.12 29.13
N TRP A 450 -11.23 -30.69 29.56
CA TRP A 450 -12.05 -31.59 28.72
C TRP A 450 -12.67 -30.90 27.52
N LEU A 451 -13.16 -29.67 27.70
CA LEU A 451 -13.67 -28.83 26.61
C LEU A 451 -12.59 -28.62 25.52
N SER A 452 -11.35 -28.32 25.91
CA SER A 452 -10.24 -28.14 24.98
C SER A 452 -9.86 -29.45 24.28
N PHE A 453 -9.80 -30.56 25.03
CA PHE A 453 -9.50 -31.87 24.47
C PHE A 453 -10.48 -32.25 23.35
N TRP A 454 -11.79 -32.15 23.60
CA TRP A 454 -12.79 -32.44 22.57
C TRP A 454 -12.73 -31.47 21.40
N SER A 455 -12.51 -30.18 21.66
CA SER A 455 -12.39 -29.19 20.58
C SER A 455 -11.19 -29.49 19.67
N SER A 456 -10.05 -29.87 20.24
CA SER A 456 -8.86 -30.28 19.48
C SER A 456 -9.13 -31.53 18.63
N VAL A 457 -9.80 -32.54 19.18
CA VAL A 457 -10.17 -33.75 18.43
C VAL A 457 -11.10 -33.43 17.25
N ILE A 458 -12.09 -32.55 17.45
CA ILE A 458 -13.03 -32.15 16.39
C ILE A 458 -12.30 -31.36 15.29
N ILE A 459 -11.41 -30.43 15.64
CA ILE A 459 -10.60 -29.68 14.65
C ILE A 459 -9.68 -30.63 13.88
N LEU A 460 -9.03 -31.58 14.56
CA LEU A 460 -8.18 -32.58 13.91
C LEU A 460 -8.97 -33.43 12.92
N LEU A 461 -10.19 -33.85 13.29
CA LEU A 461 -11.08 -34.58 12.38
C LEU A 461 -11.49 -33.71 11.19
N PHE A 462 -11.80 -32.44 11.42
CA PHE A 462 -12.14 -31.49 10.36
C PHE A 462 -10.98 -31.33 9.34
N VAL A 463 -9.74 -31.22 9.83
CA VAL A 463 -8.53 -31.20 8.99
C VAL A 463 -8.32 -32.52 8.25
N ALA A 464 -8.55 -33.66 8.91
CA ALA A 464 -8.39 -34.98 8.31
C ALA A 464 -9.39 -35.25 7.18
N THR A 465 -10.60 -34.68 7.25
CA THR A 465 -11.66 -34.77 6.23
C THR A 465 -11.57 -33.72 5.12
N ASP A 466 -10.46 -32.97 5.02
CA ASP A 466 -10.28 -31.84 4.11
C ASP A 466 -11.36 -30.75 4.26
N GLY A 467 -11.91 -30.54 5.48
CA GLY A 467 -13.05 -29.65 5.72
C GLY A 467 -12.87 -28.20 5.28
N SER A 468 -11.61 -27.75 5.08
CA SER A 468 -11.31 -26.39 4.61
C SER A 468 -11.77 -26.14 3.17
N PHE A 469 -12.17 -27.15 2.39
CA PHE A 469 -12.79 -26.90 1.07
C PHE A 469 -14.05 -26.03 1.20
N LEU A 470 -14.76 -26.11 2.34
CA LEU A 470 -15.97 -25.31 2.62
C LEU A 470 -15.70 -23.81 2.64
N VAL A 471 -14.45 -23.41 2.86
CA VAL A 471 -13.99 -22.02 2.87
C VAL A 471 -14.17 -21.37 1.50
N ALA A 472 -14.14 -22.15 0.41
CA ALA A 472 -14.41 -21.65 -0.93
C ALA A 472 -15.87 -21.15 -1.13
N TYR A 473 -16.79 -21.44 -0.19
CA TYR A 473 -18.14 -20.87 -0.18
C TYR A 473 -18.23 -19.52 0.54
N ILE A 474 -17.18 -19.11 1.26
CA ILE A 474 -17.04 -17.77 1.78
C ILE A 474 -16.67 -16.89 0.58
N THR A 475 -17.48 -15.85 0.34
CA THR A 475 -17.32 -14.93 -0.79
C THR A 475 -17.11 -13.52 -0.28
N ARG A 476 -16.77 -12.59 -1.17
CA ARG A 476 -16.61 -11.16 -0.84
C ARG A 476 -17.84 -10.58 -0.14
N PHE A 477 -19.05 -11.04 -0.46
CA PHE A 477 -20.27 -10.61 0.26
C PHE A 477 -20.18 -10.88 1.76
N THR A 478 -19.81 -12.10 2.16
CA THR A 478 -19.74 -12.49 3.57
C THR A 478 -18.55 -11.85 4.27
N GLU A 479 -17.42 -11.75 3.58
CA GLU A 479 -16.19 -11.15 4.10
C GLU A 479 -16.33 -9.65 4.35
N ASP A 480 -16.79 -8.88 3.37
CA ASP A 480 -16.96 -7.43 3.49
C ASP A 480 -17.91 -7.10 4.67
N LEU A 481 -18.97 -7.90 4.85
CA LEU A 481 -19.92 -7.75 5.96
C LEU A 481 -19.26 -8.02 7.31
N PHE A 482 -18.46 -9.08 7.41
CA PHE A 482 -17.78 -9.44 8.65
C PHE A 482 -16.64 -8.46 8.99
N ALA A 483 -15.83 -8.07 8.01
CA ALA A 483 -14.78 -7.07 8.18
C ALA A 483 -15.35 -5.72 8.60
N THR A 484 -16.45 -5.28 7.97
CA THR A 484 -17.14 -4.03 8.34
C THR A 484 -17.77 -4.13 9.72
N LEU A 485 -18.34 -5.28 10.08
CA LEU A 485 -18.87 -5.52 11.43
C LEU A 485 -17.76 -5.31 12.43
N ILE A 486 -16.66 -6.05 12.31
CA ILE A 486 -15.55 -5.97 13.27
C ILE A 486 -14.96 -4.56 13.33
N ALA A 487 -14.79 -3.87 12.20
CA ALA A 487 -14.32 -2.48 12.22
C ALA A 487 -15.24 -1.56 13.04
N ILE A 488 -16.57 -1.70 12.90
CA ILE A 488 -17.55 -0.96 13.71
C ILE A 488 -17.49 -1.38 15.17
N ILE A 489 -17.28 -2.67 15.48
CA ILE A 489 -17.09 -3.14 16.87
C ILE A 489 -15.92 -2.39 17.52
N PHE A 490 -14.77 -2.32 16.85
CA PHE A 490 -13.58 -1.65 17.36
C PHE A 490 -13.78 -0.16 17.57
N ILE A 491 -14.46 0.53 16.64
CA ILE A 491 -14.81 1.95 16.79
C ILE A 491 -15.70 2.15 18.03
N VAL A 492 -16.76 1.33 18.15
CA VAL A 492 -17.69 1.41 19.30
C VAL A 492 -16.97 1.10 20.61
N GLU A 493 -16.12 0.08 20.65
CA GLU A 493 -15.38 -0.30 21.85
C GLU A 493 -14.37 0.77 22.30
N SER A 494 -13.69 1.41 21.35
CA SER A 494 -12.77 2.53 21.63
C SER A 494 -13.52 3.71 22.26
N VAL A 495 -14.68 4.05 21.70
CA VAL A 495 -15.54 5.13 22.24
C VAL A 495 -16.16 4.74 23.58
N GLN A 496 -16.67 3.52 23.73
CA GLN A 496 -17.25 3.03 24.99
C GLN A 496 -16.21 3.01 26.12
N SER A 497 -14.97 2.64 25.83
CA SER A 497 -13.89 2.66 26.82
C SER A 497 -13.55 4.09 27.25
N MET A 498 -13.57 5.06 26.33
CA MET A 498 -13.45 6.47 26.68
C MET A 498 -14.62 6.98 27.54
N VAL A 499 -15.85 6.55 27.23
CA VAL A 499 -17.03 6.88 28.04
C VAL A 499 -16.94 6.28 29.45
N LYS A 500 -16.39 5.07 29.61
CA LYS A 500 -16.13 4.49 30.94
C LYS A 500 -15.19 5.37 31.77
N ILE A 501 -14.10 5.85 31.16
CA ILE A 501 -13.16 6.79 31.82
C ILE A 501 -13.88 8.09 32.22
N ALA A 502 -14.81 8.56 31.40
CA ALA A 502 -15.64 9.74 31.70
C ALA A 502 -16.56 9.55 32.91
N VAL A 503 -17.13 8.34 33.05
CA VAL A 503 -18.02 8.00 34.18
C VAL A 503 -17.21 7.77 35.45
N GLU A 504 -16.04 7.15 35.36
CA GLU A 504 -15.12 6.94 36.48
C GLU A 504 -14.52 8.25 37.01
N ASN A 505 -14.28 9.23 36.12
CA ASN A 505 -13.70 10.53 36.44
C ASN A 505 -14.59 11.67 35.90
N PRO A 506 -15.75 11.96 36.54
CA PRO A 506 -16.68 12.98 36.06
C PRO A 506 -16.08 14.38 36.15
N ILE A 507 -16.48 15.25 35.22
CA ILE A 507 -16.16 16.68 35.26
C ILE A 507 -17.07 17.34 36.31
N THR A 508 -16.48 17.91 37.35
CA THR A 508 -17.21 18.73 38.31
C THR A 508 -17.20 20.20 37.86
N TYR A 509 -18.38 20.81 37.73
CA TYR A 509 -18.54 22.21 37.32
C TYR A 509 -18.14 23.23 38.40
N GLU A 510 -18.17 22.84 39.69
CA GLU A 510 -17.77 23.67 40.83
C GLU A 510 -16.71 22.95 41.69
N PRO A 511 -15.41 23.03 41.33
CA PRO A 511 -14.35 22.39 42.12
C PRO A 511 -14.22 23.00 43.53
N ASP A 512 -14.57 24.27 43.70
CA ASP A 512 -14.41 25.02 44.95
C ASP A 512 -15.28 24.50 46.10
N GLU A 513 -16.44 23.90 45.82
CA GLU A 513 -17.27 23.27 46.86
C GLU A 513 -16.65 21.98 47.39
N ILE A 514 -16.01 21.19 46.50
CA ILE A 514 -15.29 19.98 46.87
C ILE A 514 -14.03 20.34 47.68
N PHE A 515 -13.33 21.41 47.29
CA PHE A 515 -12.19 21.98 48.03
C PHE A 515 -12.58 22.75 49.32
N LYS A 516 -13.86 22.77 49.71
CA LYS A 516 -14.32 23.22 51.04
C LYS A 516 -14.63 22.07 52.01
N GLN A 517 -14.89 20.86 51.52
CA GLN A 517 -15.17 19.68 52.35
C GLN A 517 -13.90 19.13 53.04
N PRO A 518 -13.95 18.34 54.12
CA PRO A 518 -12.74 17.84 54.78
C PRO A 518 -11.84 17.02 53.83
N PRO A 519 -10.49 17.06 54.01
CA PRO A 519 -9.56 16.19 53.30
C PRO A 519 -9.88 14.72 53.58
N CYS A 520 -9.38 13.82 52.73
CA CYS A 520 -9.59 12.39 52.89
C CYS A 520 -9.19 11.90 54.27
N GLN A 521 -10.15 11.25 54.93
CA GLN A 521 -9.96 10.66 56.23
C GLN A 521 -9.71 9.17 56.03
N CYS A 522 -8.54 8.70 56.45
CA CYS A 522 -8.28 7.28 56.54
C CYS A 522 -8.66 6.80 57.93
N ILE A 523 -9.67 5.93 58.01
CA ILE A 523 -10.11 5.36 59.28
C ILE A 523 -9.39 4.03 59.47
N MET A 524 -8.49 3.99 60.45
CA MET A 524 -7.86 2.74 60.87
C MET A 524 -8.59 2.18 62.09
N GLN A 525 -8.89 0.88 62.07
CA GLN A 525 -9.38 0.16 63.24
C GLN A 525 -8.19 -0.40 64.03
N ARG A 526 -7.76 0.29 65.10
CA ARG A 526 -6.86 -0.29 66.11
C ARG A 526 -7.68 -0.75 67.30
N GLY A 527 -7.79 -2.07 67.47
CA GLY A 527 -8.48 -2.68 68.61
C GLY A 527 -7.51 -3.41 69.54
N THR A 528 -7.44 -3.00 70.80
CA THR A 528 -7.20 -3.90 71.94
C THR A 528 -8.52 -3.98 72.71
N ASN A 529 -9.20 -5.13 72.58
CA ASN A 529 -10.42 -5.69 73.17
C ASN A 529 -11.50 -4.86 73.90
N GLU A 530 -11.33 -3.60 74.32
CA GLU A 530 -12.40 -2.84 74.97
C GLU A 530 -12.49 -1.34 74.59
N THR A 531 -11.62 -0.83 73.72
CA THR A 531 -11.81 0.50 73.10
C THR A 531 -11.37 0.49 71.63
N THR A 532 -12.33 0.60 70.71
CA THR A 532 -12.05 0.83 69.29
C THR A 532 -11.70 2.31 69.11
N ILE A 533 -10.42 2.63 69.16
CA ILE A 533 -9.95 3.99 68.87
C ILE A 533 -9.92 4.15 67.35
N HIS A 534 -10.87 4.91 66.82
CA HIS A 534 -10.83 5.36 65.42
C HIS A 534 -9.74 6.41 65.27
N VAL A 535 -8.57 6.00 64.79
CA VAL A 535 -7.51 6.94 64.43
C VAL A 535 -7.84 7.47 63.05
N VAL A 536 -8.29 8.73 62.99
CA VAL A 536 -8.56 9.45 61.76
C VAL A 536 -7.29 10.19 61.36
N GLN A 537 -6.66 9.73 60.28
CA GLN A 537 -5.50 10.42 59.70
C GLN A 537 -5.93 11.14 58.42
N ASN A 538 -5.61 12.43 58.33
CA ASN A 538 -5.79 13.19 57.09
C ASN A 538 -4.74 12.72 56.09
N ILE A 539 -5.16 11.93 55.10
CA ILE A 539 -4.32 11.41 54.03
C ILE A 539 -4.75 12.08 52.72
N THR A 540 -3.87 12.14 51.72
CA THR A 540 -4.16 12.76 50.41
C THR A 540 -4.55 11.75 49.34
N SER A 541 -4.26 10.45 49.54
CA SER A 541 -4.51 9.40 48.55
C SER A 541 -5.16 8.12 49.12
N LYS A 542 -6.06 7.53 48.32
CA LYS A 542 -6.72 6.23 48.60
C LYS A 542 -5.73 5.07 48.75
N GLY A 543 -4.63 5.11 47.98
CA GLY A 543 -3.60 4.07 47.96
C GLY A 543 -2.78 4.00 49.25
N GLU A 544 -2.41 5.14 49.84
CA GLU A 544 -1.71 5.18 51.13
C GLU A 544 -2.60 4.67 52.27
N CYS A 545 -3.91 4.94 52.22
CA CYS A 545 -4.84 4.43 53.24
C CYS A 545 -4.99 2.90 53.19
N ASN A 546 -5.09 2.33 51.99
CA ASN A 546 -5.15 0.87 51.82
C ASN A 546 -3.85 0.17 52.25
N LEU A 547 -2.69 0.77 51.98
CA LEU A 547 -1.38 0.26 52.44
C LEU A 547 -1.26 0.23 53.97
N LEU A 548 -1.97 1.14 54.65
CA LEU A 548 -2.01 1.23 56.11
C LEU A 548 -3.14 0.38 56.72
N GLY A 549 -3.91 -0.36 55.90
CA GLY A 549 -5.01 -1.20 56.36
C GLY A 549 -6.24 -0.43 56.85
N GLY A 550 -6.41 0.84 56.45
CA GLY A 550 -7.56 1.68 56.79
C GLY A 550 -8.60 1.77 55.66
N VAL A 551 -9.81 2.21 56.01
CA VAL A 551 -10.89 2.50 55.05
C VAL A 551 -10.91 4.02 54.76
N PRO A 552 -10.76 4.44 53.50
CA PRO A 552 -10.80 5.85 53.13
C PRO A 552 -12.25 6.36 53.04
N GLU A 553 -12.58 7.39 53.82
CA GLU A 553 -13.87 8.11 53.77
C GLU A 553 -13.65 9.58 53.38
N GLY A 554 -14.50 10.08 52.48
CA GLY A 554 -14.49 11.47 52.01
C GLY A 554 -14.65 11.63 50.50
N ILE A 555 -15.43 12.62 50.08
CA ILE A 555 -15.74 12.90 48.66
C ILE A 555 -14.48 13.32 47.87
N ARG A 556 -13.50 13.94 48.55
CA ARG A 556 -12.18 14.27 47.97
C ARG A 556 -11.32 13.04 47.60
N CYS A 557 -11.65 11.84 48.06
CA CYS A 557 -10.77 10.66 47.90
C CYS A 557 -10.84 10.00 46.54
N ASN A 558 -11.94 10.24 45.85
CA ASN A 558 -12.14 9.77 44.49
C ASN A 558 -12.07 10.94 43.48
N PHE A 559 -11.77 12.17 43.93
CA PHE A 559 -11.75 13.34 43.06
C PHE A 559 -10.35 13.59 42.52
N HIS A 560 -10.18 13.38 41.22
CA HIS A 560 -9.00 13.81 40.46
C HIS A 560 -9.44 14.87 39.43
N PRO A 561 -9.00 16.14 39.54
CA PRO A 561 -9.38 17.16 38.59
C PRO A 561 -8.81 16.87 37.19
N ASP A 562 -9.58 17.20 36.17
CA ASP A 562 -9.19 17.27 34.74
C ASP A 562 -8.67 15.97 34.08
N VAL A 563 -8.68 14.82 34.77
CA VAL A 563 -8.19 13.53 34.24
C VAL A 563 -8.93 13.13 32.96
N PHE A 564 -10.25 13.29 32.92
CA PHE A 564 -11.04 12.94 31.74
C PHE A 564 -10.74 13.87 30.55
N LEU A 565 -10.69 15.19 30.76
CA LEU A 565 -10.37 16.15 29.71
C LEU A 565 -8.99 15.89 29.12
N PHE A 566 -8.00 15.63 29.97
CA PHE A 566 -6.66 15.30 29.51
C PHE A 566 -6.62 13.94 28.78
N SER A 567 -7.33 12.93 29.27
CA SER A 567 -7.49 11.63 28.58
C SER A 567 -8.10 11.78 27.19
N PHE A 568 -9.11 12.64 27.04
CA PHE A 568 -9.73 12.94 25.76
C PHE A 568 -8.77 13.66 24.79
N VAL A 569 -7.93 14.57 25.30
CA VAL A 569 -6.87 15.22 24.51
C VAL A 569 -5.82 14.20 24.04
N LEU A 570 -5.36 13.29 24.91
CA LEU A 570 -4.44 12.22 24.53
C LEU A 570 -5.03 11.28 23.46
N PHE A 571 -6.32 10.96 23.58
CA PHE A 571 -7.04 10.14 22.62
C PHE A 571 -7.14 10.78 21.22
N ILE A 572 -7.60 12.03 21.14
CA ILE A 572 -7.71 12.74 19.86
C ILE A 572 -6.32 13.03 19.27
N SER A 573 -5.34 13.43 20.08
CA SER A 573 -3.99 13.71 19.58
C SER A 573 -3.34 12.47 18.99
N ALA A 574 -3.48 11.29 19.62
CA ALA A 574 -2.98 10.04 19.06
C ALA A 574 -3.59 9.74 17.68
N PHE A 575 -4.91 9.93 17.54
CA PHE A 575 -5.63 9.75 16.26
C PHE A 575 -5.15 10.76 15.20
N LEU A 576 -5.08 12.05 15.54
CA LEU A 576 -4.69 13.11 14.61
C LEU A 576 -3.23 12.98 14.14
N ILE A 577 -2.31 12.59 15.02
CA ILE A 577 -0.90 12.36 14.65
C ILE A 577 -0.81 11.23 13.63
N MET A 578 -1.50 10.10 13.86
CA MET A 578 -1.53 8.99 12.91
C MET A 578 -2.14 9.38 11.57
N PHE A 579 -3.29 10.07 11.60
CA PHE A 579 -3.95 10.55 10.39
C PHE A 579 -3.08 11.56 9.62
N GLY A 580 -2.36 12.44 10.33
CA GLY A 580 -1.40 13.37 9.75
C GLY A 580 -0.25 12.67 9.02
N PHE A 581 0.31 11.59 9.59
CA PHE A 581 1.33 10.80 8.91
C PHE A 581 0.79 10.06 7.68
N LYS A 582 -0.47 9.59 7.70
CA LYS A 582 -1.14 9.02 6.52
C LYS A 582 -1.22 10.05 5.38
N LEU A 583 -1.62 11.29 5.68
CA LEU A 583 -1.65 12.38 4.70
C LEU A 583 -0.25 12.72 4.18
N LEU A 584 0.76 12.64 5.05
CA LEU A 584 2.15 12.90 4.69
C LEU A 584 2.66 11.92 3.63
N LYS A 585 2.19 10.67 3.63
CA LYS A 585 2.54 9.63 2.63
C LYS A 585 2.28 10.08 1.19
N ASN A 586 1.21 10.83 0.96
CA ASN A 586 0.83 11.31 -0.37
C ASN A 586 1.35 12.73 -0.67
N SER A 587 1.95 13.38 0.33
CA SER A 587 2.46 14.74 0.20
C SER A 587 3.82 14.79 -0.51
N ASN A 588 4.10 15.91 -1.17
CA ASN A 588 5.39 16.20 -1.82
C ASN A 588 6.35 16.98 -0.90
N LEU A 589 6.05 17.09 0.40
CA LEU A 589 6.79 17.95 1.34
C LEU A 589 8.16 17.37 1.74
N PHE A 590 8.29 16.03 1.80
CA PHE A 590 9.51 15.34 2.20
C PHE A 590 10.08 14.41 1.12
N PRO A 591 11.40 14.13 1.16
CA PRO A 591 12.00 13.08 0.36
C PRO A 591 11.33 11.72 0.60
N LYS A 592 11.25 10.89 -0.45
CA LYS A 592 10.58 9.58 -0.41
C LYS A 592 11.00 8.71 0.78
N ARG A 593 12.32 8.62 1.06
CA ARG A 593 12.86 7.82 2.19
C ARG A 593 12.32 8.26 3.55
N ILE A 594 12.28 9.58 3.80
CA ILE A 594 11.81 10.13 5.08
C ILE A 594 10.30 9.93 5.20
N ARG A 595 9.57 10.13 4.09
CA ARG A 595 8.12 9.93 4.04
C ARG A 595 7.73 8.48 4.34
N GLU A 596 8.44 7.52 3.76
CA GLU A 596 8.25 6.10 4.04
C GLU A 596 8.58 5.75 5.49
N LEU A 597 9.69 6.26 6.03
CA LEU A 597 10.07 6.03 7.43
C LEU A 597 9.01 6.58 8.40
N LEU A 598 8.59 7.84 8.23
CA LEU A 598 7.58 8.46 9.10
C LEU A 598 6.22 7.79 9.00
N THR A 599 5.83 7.34 7.80
CA THR A 599 4.56 6.62 7.61
C THR A 599 4.60 5.25 8.29
N ASN A 600 5.71 4.52 8.15
CA ASN A 600 5.86 3.17 8.73
C ASN A 600 5.90 3.22 10.27
N PHE A 601 6.52 4.24 10.86
CA PHE A 601 6.59 4.43 12.32
C PHE A 601 5.46 5.29 12.91
N SER A 602 4.44 5.64 12.13
CA SER A 602 3.37 6.58 12.53
C SER A 602 2.67 6.23 13.84
N ALA A 603 2.29 4.97 14.03
CA ALA A 603 1.65 4.48 15.25
C ALA A 603 2.60 4.56 16.46
N LEU A 604 3.86 4.15 16.30
CA LEU A 604 4.87 4.18 17.36
C LEU A 604 5.18 5.62 17.77
N ILE A 605 5.37 6.51 16.80
CA ILE A 605 5.63 7.93 17.04
C ILE A 605 4.42 8.57 17.75
N SER A 606 3.19 8.24 17.34
CA SER A 606 1.97 8.72 17.99
C SER A 606 1.93 8.36 19.49
N ILE A 607 2.18 7.09 19.82
CA ILE A 607 2.20 6.61 21.22
C ILE A 607 3.36 7.25 21.99
N ALA A 608 4.56 7.35 21.41
CA ALA A 608 5.71 7.95 22.07
C ALA A 608 5.48 9.44 22.39
N VAL A 609 4.96 10.21 21.43
CA VAL A 609 4.67 11.63 21.61
C VAL A 609 3.60 11.84 22.69
N THR A 610 2.50 11.09 22.65
CA THR A 610 1.43 11.21 23.65
C THR A 610 1.88 10.77 25.05
N THR A 611 2.74 9.75 25.14
CA THR A 611 3.36 9.35 26.40
C THR A 611 4.31 10.42 26.95
N MET A 612 5.09 11.08 26.09
CA MET A 612 5.93 12.21 26.52
C MET A 612 5.11 13.42 26.97
N VAL A 613 4.02 13.74 26.27
CA VAL A 613 3.10 14.81 26.68
C VAL A 613 2.47 14.51 28.03
N LYS A 614 2.07 13.26 28.28
CA LYS A 614 1.58 12.80 29.59
C LYS A 614 2.61 13.05 30.68
N GLU A 615 3.85 12.62 30.50
CA GLU A 615 4.91 12.81 31.50
C GLU A 615 5.23 14.28 31.76
N PHE A 616 5.21 15.12 30.71
CA PHE A 616 5.42 16.56 30.83
C PHE A 616 4.31 17.27 31.63
N VAL A 617 3.07 16.82 31.47
CA VAL A 617 1.90 17.40 32.19
C VAL A 617 1.78 16.85 33.62
N GLY A 618 2.26 15.64 33.88
CA GLY A 618 2.31 15.05 35.23
C GLY A 618 0.95 14.65 35.83
N LEU A 619 -0.12 14.61 35.03
CA LEU A 619 -1.44 14.16 35.47
C LEU A 619 -1.54 12.63 35.48
N LYS A 620 -2.12 12.07 36.55
CA LYS A 620 -2.37 10.62 36.70
C LYS A 620 -3.56 10.18 35.85
N VAL A 621 -3.30 9.90 34.58
CA VAL A 621 -4.26 9.27 33.66
C VAL A 621 -4.22 7.74 33.78
N PRO A 622 -5.29 7.04 33.36
CA PRO A 622 -5.30 5.58 33.36
C PRO A 622 -4.18 5.02 32.47
N GLU A 623 -3.36 4.16 33.07
CA GLU A 623 -2.18 3.52 32.48
C GLU A 623 -2.43 2.02 32.26
N LEU A 624 -1.58 1.39 31.45
CA LEU A 624 -1.57 -0.06 31.28
C LEU A 624 -1.07 -0.74 32.57
N VAL A 625 -2.00 -1.31 33.35
CA VAL A 625 -1.65 -2.05 34.57
C VAL A 625 -1.19 -3.46 34.21
N VAL A 626 0.13 -3.66 34.16
CA VAL A 626 0.74 -5.00 34.10
C VAL A 626 1.11 -5.44 35.52
N PRO A 627 0.67 -6.64 35.96
CA PRO A 627 1.03 -7.15 37.28
C PRO A 627 2.53 -7.45 37.39
N SER A 628 3.14 -7.02 38.48
CA SER A 628 4.59 -7.08 38.70
C SER A 628 5.12 -8.44 39.16
N LYS A 629 4.23 -9.37 39.56
CA LYS A 629 4.58 -10.73 39.99
C LYS A 629 4.12 -11.74 38.95
N PHE A 630 5.04 -12.60 38.50
CA PHE A 630 4.72 -13.74 37.65
C PHE A 630 4.11 -14.87 38.50
N GLN A 631 2.83 -14.77 38.79
CA GLN A 631 2.05 -15.77 39.52
C GLN A 631 0.69 -15.94 38.84
N PRO A 632 0.09 -17.15 38.85
CA PRO A 632 -1.27 -17.31 38.35
C PRO A 632 -2.25 -16.42 39.14
N SER A 633 -3.33 -16.00 38.49
CA SER A 633 -4.33 -15.07 39.07
C SER A 633 -5.04 -15.67 40.29
N PHE A 634 -5.11 -16.99 40.36
CA PHE A 634 -5.54 -17.77 41.52
C PHE A 634 -4.34 -18.53 42.09
N GLU A 635 -4.27 -18.76 43.40
CA GLU A 635 -3.18 -19.54 44.01
C GLU A 635 -3.23 -21.01 43.57
N ARG A 636 -2.58 -21.33 42.44
CA ARG A 636 -2.52 -22.69 41.85
C ARG A 636 -1.19 -22.97 41.16
N SER A 637 -0.96 -24.25 40.84
CA SER A 637 0.08 -24.65 39.88
C SER A 637 -0.29 -24.26 38.44
N TRP A 638 0.72 -24.03 37.61
CA TRP A 638 0.52 -23.76 36.17
C TRP A 638 -0.07 -24.96 35.42
N TYR A 639 0.25 -26.19 35.83
CA TYR A 639 -0.39 -27.40 35.31
C TYR A 639 -1.76 -27.59 35.97
N VAL A 640 -2.79 -27.86 35.17
CA VAL A 640 -4.16 -28.11 35.63
C VAL A 640 -4.45 -29.61 35.61
N ASP A 641 -4.80 -30.15 36.77
CA ASP A 641 -5.29 -31.53 36.88
C ASP A 641 -6.71 -31.67 36.30
N TRP A 642 -6.78 -31.92 34.99
CA TRP A 642 -8.00 -32.22 34.23
C TRP A 642 -8.80 -33.45 34.70
N THR A 643 -8.20 -34.35 35.49
CA THR A 643 -8.88 -35.51 36.08
C THR A 643 -9.65 -35.17 37.36
N ASN A 644 -9.43 -33.97 37.94
CA ASN A 644 -10.10 -33.49 39.14
C ASN A 644 -11.53 -33.00 38.84
N VAL A 645 -12.35 -33.91 38.34
CA VAL A 645 -13.76 -33.71 38.02
C VAL A 645 -14.58 -34.61 38.92
N GLN A 646 -15.68 -34.09 39.50
CA GLN A 646 -16.49 -34.84 40.46
C GLN A 646 -16.95 -36.20 39.94
N HIS A 647 -17.20 -36.31 38.63
CA HIS A 647 -17.69 -37.52 37.98
C HIS A 647 -17.20 -37.60 36.52
N TRP A 648 -16.88 -38.80 36.03
CA TRP A 648 -16.32 -39.02 34.69
C TRP A 648 -17.24 -38.60 33.51
N TRP A 649 -18.56 -38.73 33.67
CA TRP A 649 -19.56 -38.31 32.66
C TRP A 649 -19.55 -36.81 32.33
N ILE A 650 -18.99 -35.95 33.20
CA ILE A 650 -18.85 -34.51 32.94
C ILE A 650 -17.93 -34.29 31.73
N GLY A 651 -16.86 -35.10 31.63
CA GLY A 651 -15.98 -35.10 30.47
C GLY A 651 -16.73 -35.38 29.17
N LEU A 652 -17.72 -36.27 29.18
CA LEU A 652 -18.55 -36.58 28.01
C LEU A 652 -19.57 -35.46 27.71
N ILE A 653 -20.18 -34.86 28.73
CA ILE A 653 -21.15 -33.77 28.54
C ILE A 653 -20.48 -32.52 27.94
N CYS A 654 -19.21 -32.26 28.28
CA CYS A 654 -18.42 -31.17 27.70
C CYS A 654 -18.25 -31.25 26.17
N PHE A 655 -18.56 -32.38 25.53
CA PHE A 655 -18.56 -32.52 24.07
C PHE A 655 -19.53 -31.54 23.37
N VAL A 656 -20.71 -31.29 23.95
CA VAL A 656 -21.72 -30.41 23.32
C VAL A 656 -21.24 -28.94 23.27
N PRO A 657 -20.77 -28.33 24.39
CA PRO A 657 -20.13 -27.02 24.33
C PRO A 657 -18.87 -26.99 23.44
N ALA A 658 -18.11 -28.09 23.37
CA ALA A 658 -16.92 -28.18 22.52
C ALA A 658 -17.24 -28.06 21.02
N ILE A 659 -18.37 -28.59 20.56
CA ILE A 659 -18.81 -28.41 19.16
C ILE A 659 -19.04 -26.92 18.87
N LEU A 660 -19.74 -26.21 19.75
CA LEU A 660 -20.03 -24.78 19.58
C LEU A 660 -18.74 -23.95 19.57
N LEU A 661 -17.82 -24.24 20.50
CA LEU A 661 -16.51 -23.60 20.53
C LEU A 661 -15.73 -23.89 19.24
N THR A 662 -15.69 -25.15 18.79
CA THR A 662 -14.97 -25.53 17.57
C THR A 662 -15.49 -24.81 16.34
N ILE A 663 -16.82 -24.71 16.17
CA ILE A 663 -17.42 -23.96 15.06
C ILE A 663 -16.99 -22.49 15.12
N LEU A 664 -17.02 -21.86 16.30
CA LEU A 664 -16.55 -20.49 16.47
C LEU A 664 -15.07 -20.33 16.06
N LEU A 665 -14.18 -21.20 16.56
CA LEU A 665 -12.74 -21.13 16.29
C LEU A 665 -12.42 -21.33 14.80
N VAL A 666 -13.07 -22.31 14.16
CA VAL A 666 -12.86 -22.61 12.73
C VAL A 666 -13.37 -21.45 11.87
N MET A 667 -14.54 -20.87 12.18
CA MET A 667 -15.08 -19.76 11.41
C MET A 667 -14.22 -18.51 11.54
N ASP A 668 -13.82 -18.12 12.75
CA ASP A 668 -12.98 -16.94 12.96
C ASP A 668 -11.62 -17.13 12.25
N GLN A 669 -10.98 -18.28 12.41
CA GLN A 669 -9.70 -18.54 11.75
C GLN A 669 -9.82 -18.54 10.23
N GLN A 670 -10.79 -19.23 9.66
CA GLN A 670 -10.89 -19.35 8.20
C GLN A 670 -11.28 -18.03 7.55
N ILE A 671 -12.21 -17.26 8.14
CA ILE A 671 -12.56 -15.94 7.60
C ILE A 671 -11.35 -15.01 7.63
N THR A 672 -10.58 -14.99 8.71
CA THR A 672 -9.36 -14.16 8.78
C THR A 672 -8.33 -14.56 7.72
N ALA A 673 -8.12 -15.86 7.52
CA ALA A 673 -7.18 -16.38 6.54
C ALA A 673 -7.60 -16.01 5.11
N VAL A 674 -8.89 -16.11 4.76
CA VAL A 674 -9.38 -15.73 3.43
C VAL A 674 -9.22 -14.22 3.17
N ILE A 675 -9.54 -13.38 4.15
CA ILE A 675 -9.40 -11.92 4.03
C ILE A 675 -7.94 -11.54 3.72
N ILE A 676 -6.96 -12.23 4.30
CA ILE A 676 -5.54 -11.98 4.03
C ILE A 676 -5.11 -12.58 2.70
N ASN A 677 -5.53 -13.81 2.40
CA ASN A 677 -5.09 -14.56 1.21
C ASN A 677 -5.70 -14.06 -0.10
N ARG A 678 -6.33 -12.90 -0.05
CA ARG A 678 -6.99 -12.28 -1.17
C ARG A 678 -6.04 -11.93 -2.31
N LYS A 679 -6.50 -12.14 -3.55
CA LYS A 679 -5.75 -11.75 -4.77
C LYS A 679 -5.44 -10.25 -4.86
N GLU A 680 -6.29 -9.41 -4.28
CA GLU A 680 -6.06 -7.96 -4.19
C GLU A 680 -4.75 -7.61 -3.45
N ASN A 681 -4.31 -8.49 -2.54
CA ASN A 681 -3.06 -8.36 -1.80
C ASN A 681 -1.83 -8.79 -2.62
N LYS A 682 -2.01 -9.40 -3.81
CA LYS A 682 -0.94 -9.86 -4.71
C LYS A 682 0.15 -10.66 -3.99
N LEU A 683 -0.28 -11.59 -3.14
CA LEU A 683 0.58 -12.55 -2.44
C LEU A 683 1.21 -13.51 -3.46
N LYS A 684 2.48 -13.86 -3.27
CA LYS A 684 3.26 -14.65 -4.25
C LYS A 684 3.61 -16.04 -3.73
N LYS A 685 3.75 -16.18 -2.41
CA LYS A 685 4.06 -17.45 -1.75
C LYS A 685 2.75 -18.08 -1.31
N GLY A 686 2.44 -19.25 -1.87
CA GLY A 686 1.18 -19.96 -1.59
C GLY A 686 0.90 -20.14 -0.09
N TYR A 687 -0.38 -20.21 0.25
CA TYR A 687 -0.90 -20.32 1.62
C TYR A 687 -1.41 -21.73 1.93
N GLY A 688 -1.68 -22.00 3.22
CA GLY A 688 -2.20 -23.30 3.69
C GLY A 688 -3.25 -23.15 4.80
N TYR A 689 -4.50 -23.44 4.48
CA TYR A 689 -5.64 -23.36 5.41
C TYR A 689 -5.69 -24.53 6.39
N HIS A 690 -5.32 -25.74 5.96
CA HIS A 690 -5.34 -26.94 6.79
C HIS A 690 -4.19 -26.92 7.80
N LEU A 691 -3.03 -26.42 7.37
CA LEU A 691 -1.87 -26.29 8.26
C LEU A 691 -2.14 -25.31 9.40
N ASP A 692 -2.77 -24.17 9.13
CA ASP A 692 -3.17 -23.19 10.15
C ASP A 692 -4.11 -23.82 11.21
N LEU A 693 -5.12 -24.58 10.78
CA LEU A 693 -6.05 -25.27 11.68
C LEU A 693 -5.38 -26.35 12.52
N LEU A 694 -4.44 -27.10 11.95
CA LEU A 694 -3.69 -28.11 12.69
C LEU A 694 -2.88 -27.47 13.82
N VAL A 695 -2.18 -26.36 13.52
CA VAL A 695 -1.40 -25.63 14.52
C VAL A 695 -2.30 -25.13 15.65
N ILE A 696 -3.48 -24.60 15.33
CA ILE A 696 -4.46 -24.17 16.33
C ILE A 696 -4.98 -25.35 17.15
N SER A 697 -5.24 -26.50 16.54
CA SER A 697 -5.65 -27.72 17.26
C SER A 697 -4.63 -28.12 18.33
N VAL A 698 -3.34 -28.07 18.01
CA VAL A 698 -2.26 -28.37 18.96
C VAL A 698 -2.17 -27.29 20.04
N LEU A 699 -2.28 -26.01 19.65
CA LEU A 699 -2.25 -24.89 20.59
C LEU A 699 -3.42 -24.91 21.57
N MET A 700 -4.61 -25.30 21.12
CA MET A 700 -5.78 -25.48 21.99
C MET A 700 -5.49 -26.50 23.08
N LEU A 701 -4.91 -27.65 22.72
CA LEU A 701 -4.55 -28.69 23.67
C LEU A 701 -3.52 -28.19 24.69
N ILE A 702 -2.48 -27.49 24.24
CA ILE A 702 -1.46 -26.87 25.11
C ILE A 702 -2.12 -25.86 26.06
N CYS A 703 -2.95 -24.95 25.54
CA CYS A 703 -3.63 -23.94 26.35
C CYS A 703 -4.61 -24.58 27.36
N GLY A 704 -5.26 -25.68 26.98
CA GLY A 704 -6.14 -26.45 27.87
C GLY A 704 -5.38 -27.05 29.06
N LEU A 705 -4.20 -27.63 28.83
CA LEU A 705 -3.37 -28.26 29.87
C LEU A 705 -2.82 -27.26 30.90
N PHE A 706 -2.44 -26.07 30.44
CA PHE A 706 -1.91 -25.01 31.32
C PHE A 706 -3.00 -24.08 31.89
N GLY A 707 -4.25 -24.28 31.49
CA GLY A 707 -5.36 -23.39 31.87
C GLY A 707 -5.15 -21.97 31.36
N LEU A 708 -4.71 -21.83 30.11
CA LEU A 708 -4.51 -20.57 29.40
C LEU A 708 -5.73 -20.25 28.51
N PRO A 709 -5.99 -18.96 28.24
CA PRO A 709 -7.03 -18.53 27.29
C PRO A 709 -6.76 -19.05 25.88
N PHE A 710 -7.84 -19.34 25.15
CA PHE A 710 -7.78 -19.76 23.76
C PHE A 710 -7.61 -18.55 22.84
N PHE A 711 -6.58 -18.56 22.00
CA PHE A 711 -6.25 -17.47 21.08
C PHE A 711 -6.51 -17.91 19.64
N VAL A 712 -7.08 -16.99 18.85
CA VAL A 712 -7.41 -17.20 17.42
C VAL A 712 -6.89 -16.02 16.62
N ALA A 713 -6.76 -16.15 15.30
CA ALA A 713 -6.39 -15.04 14.46
C ALA A 713 -7.37 -13.87 14.62
N SER A 714 -6.84 -12.69 14.93
CA SER A 714 -7.61 -11.46 15.03
C SER A 714 -7.63 -10.76 13.67
N THR A 715 -8.82 -10.53 13.11
CA THR A 715 -8.99 -9.93 11.77
C THR A 715 -8.33 -8.55 11.67
N VAL A 716 -8.63 -7.66 12.61
CA VAL A 716 -8.20 -6.25 12.54
C VAL A 716 -6.69 -6.13 12.74
N LEU A 717 -6.12 -6.88 13.69
CA LEU A 717 -4.67 -6.90 13.89
C LEU A 717 -3.95 -7.48 12.67
N SER A 718 -4.50 -8.53 12.05
CA SER A 718 -3.88 -9.16 10.90
C SER A 718 -4.01 -8.30 9.63
N ILE A 719 -5.14 -7.60 9.43
CA ILE A 719 -5.27 -6.59 8.36
C ILE A 719 -4.30 -5.43 8.58
N GLY A 720 -4.19 -4.93 9.81
CA GLY A 720 -3.22 -3.89 10.18
C GLY A 720 -1.77 -4.31 9.91
N HIS A 721 -1.43 -5.57 10.22
CA HIS A 721 -0.13 -6.17 9.91
C HIS A 721 0.13 -6.18 8.39
N VAL A 722 -0.83 -6.67 7.61
CA VAL A 722 -0.72 -6.71 6.14
C VAL A 722 -0.58 -5.30 5.54
N GLN A 723 -1.37 -4.34 6.01
CA GLN A 723 -1.29 -2.94 5.57
C GLN A 723 0.08 -2.32 5.89
N SER A 724 0.70 -2.66 7.03
CA SER A 724 2.03 -2.19 7.40
C SER A 724 3.15 -2.77 6.51
N LEU A 725 2.91 -3.91 5.86
CA LEU A 725 3.84 -4.61 4.95
C LEU A 725 3.58 -4.36 3.46
N ARG A 726 2.65 -3.45 3.15
CA ARG A 726 2.31 -3.05 1.78
C ARG A 726 3.51 -2.42 1.07
N MET A 727 3.91 -2.98 -0.07
CA MET A 727 4.91 -2.39 -0.96
C MET A 727 4.24 -1.59 -2.08
N GLU A 728 4.76 -0.39 -2.31
CA GLU A 728 4.38 0.47 -3.43
C GLU A 728 5.56 0.58 -4.40
N SER A 729 5.27 0.60 -5.71
CA SER A 729 6.31 0.66 -6.73
C SER A 729 7.15 1.94 -6.56
N PRO A 730 8.48 1.86 -6.78
CA PRO A 730 9.24 3.06 -7.04
C PRO A 730 8.68 3.70 -8.32
N SER A 731 8.13 4.92 -8.21
CA SER A 731 7.74 5.72 -9.37
C SER A 731 8.97 5.89 -10.27
N ARG A 732 9.01 5.14 -11.38
CA ARG A 732 10.16 5.06 -12.30
C ARG A 732 10.20 6.26 -13.24
N ALA A 733 9.04 6.74 -13.69
CA ALA A 733 8.92 7.90 -14.57
C ALA A 733 8.24 9.08 -13.86
N PRO A 734 8.66 10.34 -14.13
CA PRO A 734 7.90 11.50 -13.67
C PRO A 734 6.45 11.39 -14.13
N GLY A 735 5.49 11.52 -13.21
CA GLY A 735 4.05 11.47 -13.49
C GLY A 735 3.36 10.13 -13.26
N ASP A 736 4.11 9.04 -13.09
CA ASP A 736 3.52 7.75 -12.72
C ASP A 736 3.18 7.73 -11.21
N LYS A 737 1.92 7.48 -10.86
CA LYS A 737 1.54 7.21 -9.46
C LYS A 737 2.20 5.91 -8.97
N PRO A 738 2.55 5.80 -7.68
CA PRO A 738 3.02 4.54 -7.12
C PRO A 738 1.92 3.49 -7.28
N ILE A 739 2.25 2.39 -7.95
CA ILE A 739 1.35 1.26 -8.17
C ILE A 739 1.60 0.25 -7.06
N PHE A 740 0.54 -0.32 -6.50
CA PHE A 740 0.68 -1.39 -5.51
C PHE A 740 1.27 -2.65 -6.17
N THR A 741 2.48 -3.04 -5.74
CA THR A 741 3.21 -4.20 -6.29
C THR A 741 2.93 -5.50 -5.55
N GLY A 742 2.54 -5.43 -4.28
CA GLY A 742 2.27 -6.58 -3.42
C GLY A 742 2.66 -6.34 -1.96
N ILE A 743 2.56 -7.37 -1.13
CA ILE A 743 2.90 -7.35 0.30
C ILE A 743 4.21 -8.11 0.55
N ARG A 744 5.01 -7.67 1.53
CA ARG A 744 6.19 -8.42 1.98
C ARG A 744 5.77 -9.65 2.79
N GLU A 745 6.00 -10.85 2.25
CA GLU A 745 5.68 -12.11 2.93
C GLU A 745 6.88 -12.59 3.75
N GLN A 746 6.77 -12.48 5.08
CA GLN A 746 7.83 -12.88 6.02
C GLN A 746 7.25 -13.39 7.35
N ARG A 747 8.07 -14.12 8.12
CA ARG A 747 7.72 -14.66 9.45
C ARG A 747 8.26 -13.83 10.62
N VAL A 748 9.31 -13.05 10.38
CA VAL A 748 10.13 -12.38 11.40
C VAL A 748 9.35 -11.35 12.22
N SER A 749 8.48 -10.56 11.59
CA SER A 749 7.65 -9.54 12.26
C SER A 749 6.71 -10.12 13.32
N SER A 750 5.94 -11.15 12.95
CA SER A 750 4.99 -11.83 13.84
C SER A 750 5.74 -12.56 14.96
N PHE A 751 6.84 -13.24 14.63
CA PHE A 751 7.70 -13.87 15.63
C PHE A 751 8.27 -12.85 16.63
N LEU A 752 8.85 -11.75 16.13
CA LEU A 752 9.44 -10.70 16.96
C LEU A 752 8.39 -10.00 17.82
N ALA A 753 7.20 -9.73 17.29
CA ALA A 753 6.11 -9.12 18.05
C ALA A 753 5.69 -9.98 19.24
N HIS A 754 5.44 -11.28 19.05
CA HIS A 754 5.04 -12.18 20.14
C HIS A 754 6.16 -12.48 21.12
N LEU A 755 7.42 -12.53 20.65
CA LEU A 755 8.59 -12.59 21.52
C LEU A 755 8.67 -11.36 22.43
N LEU A 756 8.44 -10.16 21.89
CA LEU A 756 8.40 -8.91 22.67
C LEU A 756 7.24 -8.88 23.66
N ILE A 757 6.08 -9.46 23.34
CA ILE A 757 4.96 -9.63 24.30
C ILE A 757 5.41 -10.50 25.49
N GLY A 758 6.12 -11.59 25.25
CA GLY A 758 6.67 -12.42 26.34
C GLY A 758 7.69 -11.67 27.20
N ILE A 759 8.59 -10.91 26.56
CA ILE A 759 9.61 -10.09 27.25
C ILE A 759 8.96 -8.93 28.02
N SER A 760 7.77 -8.47 27.61
CA SER A 760 7.08 -7.33 28.23
C SER A 760 6.78 -7.51 29.72
N LEU A 761 6.64 -8.77 30.20
CA LEU A 761 6.50 -9.10 31.62
C LEU A 761 7.70 -8.60 32.44
N PHE A 762 8.90 -8.65 31.88
CA PHE A 762 10.11 -8.14 32.52
C PHE A 762 10.30 -6.62 32.31
N LEU A 763 9.69 -6.06 31.27
CA LEU A 763 9.73 -4.62 30.94
C LEU A 763 8.53 -3.84 31.51
N THR A 764 7.93 -4.33 32.60
CA THR A 764 6.73 -3.75 33.24
C THR A 764 6.87 -2.23 33.47
N MET A 765 8.06 -1.75 33.86
CA MET A 765 8.32 -0.32 34.08
C MET A 765 8.15 0.55 32.82
N LEU A 766 8.49 0.03 31.63
CA LEU A 766 8.33 0.78 30.37
C LEU A 766 6.89 0.72 29.85
N VAL A 767 6.21 -0.41 30.03
CA VAL A 767 4.83 -0.60 29.54
C VAL A 767 3.83 0.20 30.38
N GLN A 768 4.02 0.25 31.70
CA GLN A 768 3.15 1.02 32.61
C GLN A 768 3.16 2.52 32.31
N MET A 769 4.24 3.06 31.74
CA MET A 769 4.30 4.48 31.37
C MET A 769 3.28 4.87 30.29
N VAL A 770 2.88 3.93 29.44
CA VAL A 770 2.03 4.19 28.28
C VAL A 770 0.57 4.44 28.70
N PRO A 771 -0.01 5.61 28.38
CA PRO A 771 -1.37 5.94 28.74
C PRO A 771 -2.39 5.15 27.91
N LEU A 772 -3.38 4.54 28.57
CA LEU A 772 -4.47 3.81 27.93
C LEU A 772 -5.25 4.67 26.91
N PRO A 773 -5.57 5.96 27.17
CA PRO A 773 -6.27 6.81 26.21
C PRO A 773 -5.57 6.96 24.85
N ALA A 774 -4.23 6.96 24.81
CA ALA A 774 -3.48 7.06 23.56
C ALA A 774 -3.68 5.81 22.68
N LEU A 775 -3.67 4.62 23.30
CA LEU A 775 -3.92 3.35 22.61
C LEU A 775 -5.34 3.26 22.05
N LEU A 776 -6.32 3.75 22.80
CA LEU A 776 -7.69 3.87 22.31
C LEU A 776 -7.78 4.77 21.05
N GLY A 777 -6.97 5.83 20.98
CA GLY A 777 -6.90 6.71 19.81
C GLY A 777 -6.28 6.01 18.59
N VAL A 778 -5.26 5.19 18.80
CA VAL A 778 -4.67 4.32 17.76
C VAL A 778 -5.69 3.27 17.28
N PHE A 779 -6.44 2.65 18.20
CA PHE A 779 -7.49 1.68 17.84
C PHE A 779 -8.63 2.32 17.04
N LEU A 780 -9.03 3.55 17.38
CA LEU A 780 -10.01 4.31 16.60
C LEU A 780 -9.52 4.51 15.16
N TYR A 781 -8.26 4.91 14.98
CA TYR A 781 -7.66 5.07 13.66
C TYR A 781 -7.66 3.76 12.87
N LEU A 782 -7.26 2.65 13.51
CA LEU A 782 -7.22 1.33 12.86
C LEU A 782 -8.63 0.90 12.41
N GLY A 783 -9.65 1.09 13.24
CA GLY A 783 -11.04 0.81 12.89
C GLY A 783 -11.52 1.61 11.67
N ILE A 784 -11.24 2.92 11.64
CA ILE A 784 -11.62 3.79 10.50
C ILE A 784 -10.85 3.42 9.23
N SER A 785 -9.54 3.17 9.34
CA SER A 785 -8.70 2.83 8.19
C SER A 785 -9.08 1.47 7.59
N CYS A 786 -9.57 0.52 8.39
CA CYS A 786 -10.09 -0.76 7.89
C CYS A 786 -11.40 -0.60 7.10
N MET A 787 -12.21 0.41 7.39
CA MET A 787 -13.47 0.67 6.66
C MET A 787 -13.23 1.33 5.29
N GLU A 788 -12.18 2.14 5.15
CA GLU A 788 -11.91 2.91 3.93
C GLU A 788 -11.67 2.01 2.71
N ASP A 789 -11.08 0.84 2.89
CA ASP A 789 -10.73 -0.10 1.81
C ASP A 789 -11.87 -1.08 1.45
N GLN A 790 -13.01 -1.07 2.17
CA GLN A 790 -14.09 -2.05 1.98
C GLN A 790 -15.07 -1.65 0.87
N GLN A 791 -15.32 -2.56 -0.08
CA GLN A 791 -16.27 -2.29 -1.17
C GLN A 791 -17.70 -2.11 -0.68
N PHE A 792 -18.12 -2.82 0.38
CA PHE A 792 -19.41 -2.57 1.02
C PHE A 792 -19.58 -1.12 1.48
N VAL A 793 -18.55 -0.52 2.10
CA VAL A 793 -18.57 0.88 2.55
C VAL A 793 -18.60 1.83 1.36
N HIS A 794 -17.80 1.60 0.32
CA HIS A 794 -17.87 2.37 -0.93
C HIS A 794 -19.27 2.32 -1.56
N ARG A 795 -19.91 1.15 -1.53
CA ARG A 795 -21.27 0.96 -2.04
C ARG A 795 -22.33 1.66 -1.20
N ILE A 796 -22.17 1.73 0.12
CA ILE A 796 -23.01 2.57 0.99
C ILE A 796 -22.80 4.07 0.66
N LEU A 797 -21.55 4.50 0.49
CA LEU A 797 -21.20 5.88 0.10
C LEU A 797 -21.78 6.24 -1.28
N LEU A 798 -21.97 5.27 -2.19
CA LEU A 798 -22.65 5.48 -3.47
C LEU A 798 -24.11 5.92 -3.32
N PHE A 799 -24.79 5.57 -2.21
CA PHE A 799 -26.14 6.04 -1.93
C PHE A 799 -26.19 7.55 -1.63
N PHE A 800 -25.12 8.08 -1.02
CA PHE A 800 -25.01 9.48 -0.63
C PHE A 800 -24.29 10.35 -1.67
N SER A 801 -23.60 9.74 -2.63
CA SER A 801 -22.89 10.47 -3.68
C SER A 801 -23.79 10.69 -4.91
N PRO A 802 -23.89 11.93 -5.41
CA PRO A 802 -24.65 12.21 -6.62
C PRO A 802 -23.98 11.56 -7.83
N VAL A 803 -24.78 11.09 -8.80
CA VAL A 803 -24.33 10.36 -10.02
C VAL A 803 -23.16 11.05 -10.73
N LYS A 804 -23.12 12.39 -10.74
CA LYS A 804 -22.07 13.17 -11.40
C LYS A 804 -20.69 13.09 -10.73
N HIS A 805 -20.63 12.85 -9.43
CA HIS A 805 -19.39 12.80 -8.65
C HIS A 805 -19.01 11.38 -8.24
N GLN A 806 -19.65 10.37 -8.83
CA GLN A 806 -19.32 8.99 -8.52
C GLN A 806 -17.93 8.64 -9.04
N PRO A 807 -17.09 8.00 -8.22
CA PRO A 807 -15.80 7.49 -8.67
C PRO A 807 -15.99 6.35 -9.68
N GLU A 808 -15.03 6.17 -10.58
CA GLU A 808 -15.06 5.18 -11.66
C GLU A 808 -14.73 3.76 -11.14
N PHE A 809 -15.61 3.18 -10.34
CA PHE A 809 -15.45 1.78 -9.92
C PHE A 809 -15.70 0.81 -11.08
N ALA A 810 -14.90 -0.26 -11.18
CA ALA A 810 -15.00 -1.27 -12.25
C ALA A 810 -16.40 -1.93 -12.33
N PHE A 811 -17.08 -2.12 -11.19
CA PHE A 811 -18.42 -2.71 -11.15
C PHE A 811 -19.54 -1.77 -11.62
N LEU A 812 -19.33 -0.45 -11.56
CA LEU A 812 -20.31 0.53 -12.09
C LEU A 812 -20.34 0.56 -13.62
N GLN A 813 -19.30 0.03 -14.27
CA GLN A 813 -19.24 -0.05 -15.74
C GLN A 813 -20.04 -1.23 -16.29
N SER A 814 -20.24 -2.28 -15.50
CA SER A 814 -20.87 -3.54 -15.92
C SER A 814 -22.30 -3.73 -15.42
N VAL A 815 -22.68 -3.05 -14.32
CA VAL A 815 -23.99 -3.22 -13.67
C VAL A 815 -24.70 -1.86 -13.51
N PRO A 816 -25.99 -1.74 -13.86
CA PRO A 816 -26.73 -0.50 -13.67
C PRO A 816 -26.90 -0.16 -12.19
N LEU A 817 -26.83 1.13 -11.86
CA LEU A 817 -26.87 1.66 -10.48
C LEU A 817 -28.03 1.12 -9.64
N LEU A 818 -29.23 0.98 -10.21
CA LEU A 818 -30.41 0.51 -9.47
C LEU A 818 -30.26 -0.95 -8.99
N ARG A 819 -29.60 -1.80 -9.78
CA ARG A 819 -29.26 -3.17 -9.39
C ARG A 819 -28.17 -3.19 -8.31
N VAL A 820 -27.20 -2.28 -8.40
CA VAL A 820 -26.18 -2.10 -7.35
C VAL A 820 -26.85 -1.69 -6.03
N HIS A 821 -27.75 -0.69 -6.05
CA HIS A 821 -28.48 -0.26 -4.87
C HIS A 821 -29.35 -1.38 -4.27
N PHE A 822 -30.03 -2.16 -5.11
CA PHE A 822 -30.82 -3.31 -4.66
C PHE A 822 -29.94 -4.37 -3.97
N TYR A 823 -28.77 -4.69 -4.53
CA TYR A 823 -27.80 -5.59 -3.92
C TYR A 823 -27.31 -5.06 -2.56
N THR A 824 -27.01 -3.77 -2.48
CA THR A 824 -26.53 -3.14 -1.25
C THR A 824 -27.62 -3.07 -0.18
N ALA A 825 -28.89 -2.92 -0.55
CA ALA A 825 -29.99 -2.96 0.40
C ALA A 825 -30.10 -4.33 1.08
N ILE A 826 -29.90 -5.42 0.32
CA ILE A 826 -29.83 -6.78 0.87
C ILE A 826 -28.62 -6.92 1.80
N GLN A 827 -27.45 -6.39 1.41
CA GLN A 827 -26.26 -6.37 2.27
C GLN A 827 -26.48 -5.59 3.57
N ILE A 828 -27.10 -4.42 3.52
CA ILE A 828 -27.42 -3.62 4.72
C ILE A 828 -28.38 -4.37 5.63
N ALA A 829 -29.42 -5.03 5.08
CA ALA A 829 -30.34 -5.84 5.87
C ALA A 829 -29.62 -7.02 6.57
N ALA A 830 -28.75 -7.72 5.84
CA ALA A 830 -27.90 -8.77 6.38
C ALA A 830 -26.96 -8.24 7.47
N PHE A 831 -26.33 -7.09 7.25
CA PHE A 831 -25.46 -6.42 8.22
C PHE A 831 -26.20 -6.05 9.50
N LEU A 832 -27.40 -5.47 9.39
CA LEU A 832 -28.23 -5.10 10.55
C LEU A 832 -28.62 -6.34 11.36
N LEU A 833 -28.93 -7.46 10.70
CA LEU A 833 -29.19 -8.72 11.38
C LEU A 833 -27.96 -9.19 12.19
N LEU A 834 -26.76 -9.10 11.61
CA LEU A 834 -25.51 -9.41 12.31
C LEU A 834 -25.32 -8.54 13.56
N CYS A 835 -25.57 -7.24 13.44
CA CYS A 835 -25.46 -6.29 14.55
C CYS A 835 -26.47 -6.61 15.67
N ILE A 836 -27.73 -6.89 15.33
CA ILE A 836 -28.78 -7.21 16.32
C ILE A 836 -28.37 -8.43 17.14
N VAL A 837 -27.98 -9.52 16.47
CA VAL A 837 -27.57 -10.77 17.15
C VAL A 837 -26.36 -10.55 18.04
N LYS A 838 -25.41 -9.73 17.59
CA LYS A 838 -24.23 -9.39 18.38
C LYS A 838 -24.59 -8.68 19.70
N TYR A 839 -25.46 -7.67 19.65
CA TYR A 839 -25.78 -6.86 20.83
C TYR A 839 -26.72 -7.56 21.81
N THR A 840 -27.47 -8.57 21.37
CA THR A 840 -28.29 -9.42 22.25
C THR A 840 -27.44 -10.45 22.99
N LYS A 841 -27.19 -10.22 24.29
CA LYS A 841 -26.33 -11.07 25.14
C LYS A 841 -26.71 -12.55 25.13
N GLU A 842 -28.01 -12.87 25.12
CA GLU A 842 -28.52 -14.26 25.15
C GLU A 842 -28.33 -15.00 23.82
N ILE A 843 -28.38 -14.29 22.69
CA ILE A 843 -28.32 -14.88 21.34
C ILE A 843 -26.88 -14.84 20.80
N SER A 844 -25.97 -14.11 21.44
CA SER A 844 -24.57 -13.96 21.04
C SER A 844 -23.84 -15.30 20.89
N MET A 845 -24.24 -16.34 21.63
CA MET A 845 -23.68 -17.69 21.50
C MET A 845 -23.92 -18.35 20.12
N LEU A 846 -24.97 -17.92 19.40
CA LEU A 846 -25.31 -18.40 18.06
C LEU A 846 -24.60 -17.60 16.95
N PHE A 847 -23.74 -16.64 17.30
CA PHE A 847 -23.03 -15.80 16.35
C PHE A 847 -22.31 -16.59 15.21
N PRO A 848 -21.66 -17.74 15.46
CA PRO A 848 -21.05 -18.55 14.40
C PRO A 848 -22.06 -19.18 13.44
N LEU A 849 -23.21 -19.64 13.96
CA LEU A 849 -24.29 -20.23 13.15
C LEU A 849 -24.93 -19.19 12.21
N MET A 850 -24.93 -17.91 12.63
CA MET A 850 -25.41 -16.82 11.80
C MET A 850 -24.50 -16.55 10.59
N LEU A 851 -23.18 -16.75 10.70
CA LEU A 851 -22.27 -16.62 9.56
C LEU A 851 -22.56 -17.69 8.49
N PHE A 852 -22.91 -18.90 8.91
CA PHE A 852 -23.39 -19.94 7.99
C PHE A 852 -24.69 -19.52 7.28
N PHE A 853 -25.62 -18.89 8.00
CA PHE A 853 -26.83 -18.33 7.39
C PHE A 853 -26.53 -17.24 6.35
N MET A 854 -25.46 -16.46 6.52
CA MET A 854 -25.04 -15.48 5.52
C MET A 854 -24.52 -16.12 4.23
N VAL A 855 -23.80 -17.24 4.33
CA VAL A 855 -23.41 -18.05 3.16
C VAL A 855 -24.65 -18.59 2.44
N LEU A 856 -25.67 -19.02 3.18
CA LEU A 856 -26.94 -19.46 2.59
C LEU A 856 -27.68 -18.30 1.88
N LEU A 857 -27.72 -17.13 2.51
CA LEU A 857 -28.30 -15.92 1.91
C LEU A 857 -27.58 -15.55 0.61
N ARG A 858 -26.25 -15.68 0.58
CA ARG A 858 -25.44 -15.50 -0.62
C ARG A 858 -25.78 -16.52 -1.71
N LYS A 859 -25.99 -17.78 -1.38
CA LYS A 859 -26.46 -18.79 -2.33
C LYS A 859 -27.84 -18.46 -2.90
N LEU A 860 -28.72 -17.87 -2.08
CA LEU A 860 -30.05 -17.41 -2.50
C LEU A 860 -29.98 -16.21 -3.47
N LEU A 861 -29.02 -15.30 -3.27
CA LEU A 861 -28.77 -14.15 -4.17
C LEU A 861 -28.50 -14.58 -5.61
N GLY A 862 -27.94 -15.78 -5.83
CA GLY A 862 -27.75 -16.36 -7.17
C GLY A 862 -29.05 -16.61 -7.95
N ARG A 863 -30.22 -16.61 -7.30
CA ARG A 863 -31.53 -16.69 -7.98
C ARG A 863 -32.08 -15.32 -8.42
N LEU A 864 -31.65 -14.24 -7.76
CA LEU A 864 -32.18 -12.88 -7.95
C LEU A 864 -31.39 -12.06 -8.98
N PHE A 865 -30.11 -12.37 -9.15
CA PHE A 865 -29.18 -11.65 -10.01
C PHE A 865 -28.59 -12.57 -11.08
N THR A 866 -28.22 -11.97 -12.21
CA THR A 866 -27.56 -12.71 -13.29
C THR A 866 -26.11 -13.03 -12.95
N VAL A 867 -25.56 -14.10 -13.53
CA VAL A 867 -24.16 -14.52 -13.31
C VAL A 867 -23.15 -13.41 -13.63
N ARG A 868 -23.44 -12.57 -14.63
CA ARG A 868 -22.59 -11.43 -15.02
C ARG A 868 -22.62 -10.31 -13.99
N GLU A 869 -23.80 -9.96 -13.47
CA GLU A 869 -23.94 -8.96 -12.41
C GLU A 869 -23.26 -9.42 -11.12
N LEU A 870 -23.43 -10.72 -10.79
CA LEU A 870 -22.85 -11.30 -9.58
C LEU A 870 -21.32 -11.34 -9.65
N ARG A 871 -20.74 -11.68 -10.81
CA ARG A 871 -19.28 -11.65 -11.06
C ARG A 871 -18.68 -10.24 -10.99
N ALA A 872 -19.47 -9.21 -11.28
CA ALA A 872 -19.02 -7.84 -11.18
C ALA A 872 -19.07 -7.30 -9.74
N LEU A 873 -20.05 -7.74 -8.94
CA LEU A 873 -20.30 -7.26 -7.58
C LEU A 873 -19.61 -8.07 -6.49
N ASP A 874 -19.18 -9.30 -6.82
CA ASP A 874 -18.66 -10.31 -5.91
C ASP A 874 -17.95 -11.43 -6.73
N ASP A 875 -17.33 -12.38 -6.04
CA ASP A 875 -16.67 -13.55 -6.60
C ASP A 875 -17.70 -14.66 -6.95
N GLN A 876 -17.35 -15.50 -7.92
CA GLN A 876 -18.19 -16.63 -8.32
C GLN A 876 -18.06 -17.78 -7.33
N LEU A 877 -19.21 -18.31 -6.90
CA LEU A 877 -19.25 -19.54 -6.10
C LEU A 877 -18.81 -20.72 -6.98
N PRO A 878 -17.78 -21.50 -6.59
CA PRO A 878 -17.37 -22.67 -7.33
C PRO A 878 -18.46 -23.75 -7.28
N THR A 879 -18.64 -24.48 -8.38
CA THR A 879 -19.58 -25.59 -8.44
C THR A 879 -19.02 -26.79 -7.66
N TRP A 880 -19.89 -27.61 -7.07
CA TRP A 880 -19.48 -28.82 -6.34
C TRP A 880 -18.60 -29.74 -7.22
N SER A 881 -18.91 -29.84 -8.51
CA SER A 881 -18.14 -30.58 -9.50
C SER A 881 -16.73 -30.03 -9.74
N GLU A 882 -16.53 -28.71 -9.69
CA GLU A 882 -15.20 -28.09 -9.84
C GLU A 882 -14.33 -28.35 -8.60
N LEU A 883 -14.92 -28.30 -7.40
CA LEU A 883 -14.22 -28.57 -6.14
C LEU A 883 -13.80 -30.03 -5.98
N THR A 884 -14.61 -30.97 -6.49
CA THR A 884 -14.32 -32.42 -6.44
C THR A 884 -13.57 -32.94 -7.67
N GLY A 885 -13.51 -32.14 -8.75
CA GLY A 885 -12.98 -32.54 -10.07
C GLY A 885 -11.50 -32.25 -10.29
N CYS A 886 -10.77 -31.69 -9.31
CA CYS A 886 -9.35 -31.32 -9.48
C CYS A 886 -8.42 -32.52 -9.79
N HIS A 887 -8.88 -33.77 -9.64
CA HIS A 887 -8.12 -34.99 -9.97
C HIS A 887 -8.29 -35.50 -11.40
N SER A 888 -9.08 -34.84 -12.26
CA SER A 888 -9.32 -35.33 -13.63
C SER A 888 -8.38 -34.76 -14.70
N HIS A 889 -7.13 -34.43 -14.37
CA HIS A 889 -6.07 -34.15 -15.36
C HIS A 889 -4.67 -34.45 -14.84
#